data_AF-A0AAE1XYH6-F1
#
_entry.id   AF-A0AAE1XYH6-F1
#
_cell.length_a   1.000
_cell.length_b   1.000
_cell.length_c   1.000
_cell.angle_alpha   90.00
_cell.angle_beta   90.00
_cell.angle_gamma   90.00
#
_symmetry.space_group_name_H-M   'P 1'
#
loop_
_entity.id
_entity.type
_entity.pdbx_description
1 polymer ?
#
loop_
_entity_poly.entity_id
_entity_poly.type
_entity_poly.pdbx_seq_one_letter_code
_entity_poly.pdbx_strand_id
1 'polypeptide(L)'
;MAPSQLFSLLLLFGFTFLRPLLSAAHLRPATSLFRSHPISEHTSLYSAAEAAPPTTYFEVTRPIPLPKTRPCSYLVLQHDFASTYGKPPVLANYKPPSDCPSQDFARIVLEWTATCKGRQFDRIFGIWLGGFEILRSCTAEPRATGIVWTVKKDITRYYSLLMKEQTMAVYLGNNIDSTYTGVYHVTVKIHFYPAEGNHGRSVIFSGEMSHGVDSGADLILPISRNLPLNDGLWFEVQNSTDVEGKEFKIPQNAYRAVLEVYVSFHENDEFWYANYPNEYISVNNLTGMPGNGPFREVVVALDNMIVGAIWPFTVIFTGGINPLFWRPVTGIGSFDLPTYDIEITPFLGKLLNGKSHKLGFSVTNALNVWYIDANLHIWLDKKSVRTQGKLLKHSSSPLSLSLLSNVAGSDGSFVANASRSVISRGWVKSSHGVITTKSRQEFKYSNVMKLGKDRNLQILNQRIYFKGSLGSNTPSSSIGSSTLFRNFGLYMYSDNDEKGNGTVESRANVALDISEKRRTRSLYGSSLHRLKNTQNAHGYLVYKDKMISGWGKTKQDYHYSVGLGWKSSSLFTPQNFLPTGRSNGVAFSRKQARKFTAPCASASSSVPLLVKAARGDPVNRPPAWMMRQAGRYMAVYRKLAEKYPSFRERSETTDLIVQISLQPWEAFRPDGVIIFSDILTPLPAFGVNFDIEEVRGPVIQSPIRSEEDLKALHPIDLEKLQFVGESLQILRKQVGEQAAVLGFVGAPWTIATYIVEGGTTRTYTTIKSMCHTAPHLLRGLLSHLAKAIAEYIVFQVESGAHCIQIFDSWGGQLPPDMWDNWSKPYINEIVRVVKEKCPQTPLVLYINGNGGLLERMKGTGVDVIGLDWTVDMADGRRRLGNDISIQGNVDPAYLFSPLPALTNEINRVVNCAGRKGHILNLGHGVLVGTPEEAVAHFFDVARSINFDSQVAVGAPN
;
A
#
# COMPACT_ATOMS: atom_id res chain seq x y z
N MET A 1 48.99 50.58 1.48
CA MET A 1 50.26 50.59 0.70
C MET A 1 50.64 49.16 0.40
N ALA A 2 51.23 48.90 -0.78
CA ALA A 2 51.87 47.63 -1.13
C ALA A 2 53.05 47.92 -2.09
N PRO A 3 54.20 47.28 -1.86
CA PRO A 3 54.99 46.58 -2.91
C PRO A 3 55.24 45.11 -2.46
N SER A 4 55.35 44.05 -3.28
CA SER A 4 56.22 43.72 -4.43
C SER A 4 57.72 43.62 -4.05
N GLN A 5 58.55 42.64 -4.48
CA GLN A 5 58.41 41.60 -5.53
C GLN A 5 59.50 40.48 -5.40
N LEU A 6 59.65 39.63 -6.45
CA LEU A 6 60.69 38.59 -6.74
C LEU A 6 60.52 37.19 -6.06
N PHE A 7 60.72 35.99 -6.67
CA PHE A 7 61.56 35.41 -7.77
C PHE A 7 63.03 35.08 -7.39
N SER A 8 63.66 33.93 -7.75
CA SER A 8 63.19 32.63 -8.33
C SER A 8 64.34 31.59 -8.51
N LEU A 9 64.00 30.30 -8.80
CA LEU A 9 64.81 29.25 -9.52
C LEU A 9 66.09 28.65 -8.82
N LEU A 10 66.65 27.45 -9.13
CA LEU A 10 66.24 26.18 -9.81
C LEU A 10 67.29 25.03 -9.50
N LEU A 11 67.02 23.79 -9.97
CA LEU A 11 67.85 22.55 -10.20
C LEU A 11 67.42 21.37 -9.26
N LEU A 12 66.92 20.20 -9.69
CA LEU A 12 67.22 19.20 -10.77
C LEU A 12 68.35 18.20 -10.38
N PHE A 13 68.36 16.90 -10.75
CA PHE A 13 67.55 16.09 -11.70
C PHE A 13 67.57 14.57 -11.33
N GLY A 14 66.58 13.77 -11.80
CA GLY A 14 66.66 12.29 -11.94
C GLY A 14 65.26 11.62 -12.02
N PHE A 15 64.65 11.38 -13.20
CA PHE A 15 64.84 10.26 -14.16
C PHE A 15 64.66 8.86 -13.55
N THR A 16 63.83 7.92 -14.05
CA THR A 16 62.89 7.82 -15.20
C THR A 16 61.55 7.18 -14.74
N PHE A 17 60.43 7.00 -15.44
CA PHE A 17 59.92 7.15 -16.85
C PHE A 17 58.38 7.45 -16.72
N LEU A 18 57.46 7.47 -17.70
CA LEU A 18 57.38 7.19 -19.16
C LEU A 18 56.41 8.23 -19.79
N ARG A 19 55.72 7.93 -20.92
CA ARG A 19 54.60 8.69 -21.52
C ARG A 19 53.62 7.74 -22.25
N PRO A 20 52.43 8.23 -22.65
CA PRO A 20 52.26 8.58 -24.07
C PRO A 20 51.51 9.91 -24.32
N LEU A 21 51.53 10.39 -25.57
CA LEU A 21 50.76 11.54 -26.08
C LEU A 21 50.38 11.32 -27.56
N LEU A 22 49.10 11.57 -27.88
CA LEU A 22 48.47 11.90 -29.18
C LEU A 22 49.09 11.43 -30.52
N SER A 23 48.27 10.72 -31.32
CA SER A 23 48.08 11.01 -32.76
C SER A 23 46.73 10.45 -33.27
N ALA A 24 46.32 10.79 -34.50
CA ALA A 24 44.94 10.69 -35.01
C ALA A 24 44.69 9.56 -36.03
N ALA A 25 43.40 9.24 -36.26
CA ALA A 25 42.88 8.54 -37.45
C ALA A 25 41.39 8.89 -37.70
N HIS A 26 40.90 8.71 -38.93
CA HIS A 26 39.57 9.18 -39.39
C HIS A 26 38.49 8.09 -39.53
N LEU A 27 37.23 8.51 -39.32
CA LEU A 27 35.97 8.09 -39.97
C LEU A 27 36.01 6.97 -41.04
N ARG A 28 35.09 5.99 -40.92
CA ARG A 28 34.03 5.64 -41.92
C ARG A 28 32.98 4.64 -41.32
N PRO A 29 31.83 4.35 -41.98
CA PRO A 29 30.54 4.50 -41.29
C PRO A 29 29.79 3.20 -40.96
N ALA A 30 28.82 3.30 -40.04
CA ALA A 30 27.78 2.30 -39.82
C ALA A 30 26.50 2.66 -40.59
N THR A 31 26.34 2.11 -41.80
CA THR A 31 25.11 2.26 -42.60
C THR A 31 24.02 1.26 -42.21
N SER A 32 22.79 1.77 -42.08
CA SER A 32 21.50 1.07 -42.22
C SER A 32 21.28 -0.23 -41.43
N LEU A 33 20.40 -0.16 -40.42
CA LEU A 33 19.21 -1.03 -40.42
C LEU A 33 17.95 -0.37 -39.81
N PHE A 34 17.83 0.96 -39.94
CA PHE A 34 16.52 1.63 -39.79
C PHE A 34 15.61 1.21 -40.95
N ARG A 35 14.65 0.31 -40.70
CA ARG A 35 13.58 0.01 -41.66
C ARG A 35 12.38 0.92 -41.42
N SER A 36 12.49 2.16 -41.88
CA SER A 36 11.39 3.12 -41.91
C SER A 36 10.14 2.48 -42.55
N HIS A 37 9.06 2.33 -41.78
CA HIS A 37 7.72 2.26 -42.36
C HIS A 37 7.28 3.71 -42.60
N PRO A 38 6.81 4.05 -43.82
CA PRO A 38 6.37 5.41 -44.10
C PRO A 38 5.15 5.73 -43.24
N ILE A 39 5.24 6.80 -42.45
CA ILE A 39 4.06 7.46 -41.92
C ILE A 39 3.36 8.07 -43.14
N SER A 40 2.19 7.52 -43.50
CA SER A 40 1.37 8.08 -44.57
C SER A 40 0.97 9.50 -44.18
N GLU A 41 1.22 10.47 -45.07
CA GLU A 41 0.73 11.83 -44.89
C GLU A 41 -0.80 11.84 -44.94
N HIS A 42 -1.44 11.97 -43.78
CA HIS A 42 -2.85 12.35 -43.69
C HIS A 42 -2.99 13.80 -43.23
N THR A 43 -2.31 14.68 -43.96
CA THR A 43 -2.65 16.09 -44.01
C THR A 43 -3.91 16.26 -44.87
N SER A 44 -4.80 17.16 -44.48
CA SER A 44 -6.12 17.40 -45.11
C SER A 44 -7.09 16.20 -45.10
N LEU A 45 -7.95 16.18 -44.07
CA LEU A 45 -9.39 16.30 -44.32
C LEU A 45 -10.03 17.09 -43.18
N TYR A 46 -10.27 18.39 -43.42
CA TYR A 46 -11.24 19.17 -42.65
C TYR A 46 -12.66 18.79 -43.12
N SER A 47 -13.03 17.52 -42.92
CA SER A 47 -14.44 17.16 -42.79
C SER A 47 -14.91 17.55 -41.38
N ALA A 48 -16.20 17.85 -41.22
CA ALA A 48 -16.77 18.23 -39.93
C ALA A 48 -16.77 17.03 -38.96
N ALA A 49 -15.68 16.83 -38.25
CA ALA A 49 -15.53 15.76 -37.28
C ALA A 49 -16.57 15.92 -36.16
N GLU A 50 -17.28 14.83 -35.84
CA GLU A 50 -18.14 14.76 -34.66
C GLU A 50 -17.33 15.19 -33.44
N ALA A 51 -17.85 16.18 -32.70
CA ALA A 51 -17.10 16.79 -31.60
C ALA A 51 -16.84 15.73 -30.52
N ALA A 52 -15.58 15.30 -30.40
CA ALA A 52 -15.17 14.21 -29.51
C ALA A 52 -15.76 14.40 -28.10
N PRO A 53 -16.38 13.35 -27.54
CA PRO A 53 -17.31 13.51 -26.43
C PRO A 53 -16.65 14.08 -25.17
N PRO A 54 -17.43 14.78 -24.31
CA PRO A 54 -16.95 15.27 -23.03
C PRO A 54 -16.27 14.17 -22.20
N THR A 55 -15.15 14.48 -21.58
CA THR A 55 -14.40 13.51 -20.78
C THR A 55 -15.04 13.35 -19.40
N THR A 56 -15.47 12.14 -19.06
CA THR A 56 -15.98 11.82 -17.72
C THR A 56 -14.83 11.57 -16.75
N TYR A 57 -14.68 12.42 -15.73
CA TYR A 57 -13.68 12.25 -14.66
C TYR A 57 -14.32 11.56 -13.44
N PHE A 58 -13.53 10.79 -12.70
CA PHE A 58 -13.96 10.11 -11.48
C PHE A 58 -12.79 9.84 -10.51
N GLU A 59 -13.11 9.68 -9.22
CA GLU A 59 -12.18 9.20 -8.20
C GLU A 59 -12.57 7.80 -7.73
N VAL A 60 -11.60 6.89 -7.50
CA VAL A 60 -11.87 5.54 -6.99
C VAL A 60 -11.90 5.54 -5.45
N THR A 61 -13.13 5.60 -4.91
CA THR A 61 -13.44 5.66 -3.47
C THR A 61 -14.19 4.42 -2.96
N ARG A 62 -14.55 4.36 -1.67
CA ARG A 62 -15.41 3.29 -1.11
C ARG A 62 -16.83 3.44 -1.69
N PRO A 63 -17.40 2.41 -2.36
CA PRO A 63 -18.82 2.44 -2.73
C PRO A 63 -19.69 2.63 -1.49
N ILE A 64 -20.60 3.62 -1.54
CA ILE A 64 -21.53 3.89 -0.44
C ILE A 64 -22.50 2.69 -0.32
N PRO A 65 -22.66 2.07 0.86
CA PRO A 65 -23.58 0.95 1.05
C PRO A 65 -25.03 1.47 1.13
N LEU A 66 -25.70 1.48 -0.02
CA LEU A 66 -27.09 1.92 -0.17
C LEU A 66 -28.09 0.82 0.22
N PRO A 67 -29.21 1.16 0.89
CA PRO A 67 -30.37 0.27 1.01
C PRO A 67 -31.01 -0.03 -0.36
N LYS A 68 -31.85 -1.06 -0.42
CA LYS A 68 -32.65 -1.43 -1.60
C LYS A 68 -33.87 -0.51 -1.82
N THR A 69 -34.18 0.35 -0.84
CA THR A 69 -35.26 1.32 -0.92
C THR A 69 -34.99 2.35 -2.02
N ARG A 70 -36.03 2.77 -2.75
CA ARG A 70 -35.90 3.86 -3.73
C ARG A 70 -35.63 5.17 -2.97
N PRO A 71 -34.60 5.97 -3.35
CA PRO A 71 -34.36 7.24 -2.71
C PRO A 71 -35.37 8.30 -3.14
N CYS A 72 -35.87 9.08 -2.20
CA CYS A 72 -36.38 10.40 -2.52
C CYS A 72 -35.19 11.27 -2.96
N SER A 73 -35.28 11.99 -4.08
CA SER A 73 -34.13 12.70 -4.67
C SER A 73 -34.51 14.15 -4.96
N TYR A 74 -33.84 15.10 -4.30
CA TYR A 74 -34.19 16.52 -4.35
C TYR A 74 -33.06 17.35 -4.95
N LEU A 75 -33.40 18.19 -5.92
CA LEU A 75 -32.54 19.26 -6.42
C LEU A 75 -32.50 20.39 -5.39
N VAL A 76 -31.31 20.76 -4.92
CA VAL A 76 -31.11 21.85 -3.94
C VAL A 76 -30.52 23.09 -4.61
N LEU A 77 -29.61 22.91 -5.57
CA LEU A 77 -29.04 23.99 -6.36
C LEU A 77 -28.82 23.55 -7.81
N GLN A 78 -29.12 24.43 -8.76
CA GLN A 78 -28.61 24.38 -10.13
C GLN A 78 -28.08 25.79 -10.46
N HIS A 79 -26.82 25.92 -10.87
CA HIS A 79 -26.18 27.22 -11.04
C HIS A 79 -24.96 27.19 -11.97
N ASP A 80 -24.70 28.30 -12.67
CA ASP A 80 -23.58 28.47 -13.59
C ASP A 80 -22.50 29.35 -12.94
N PHE A 81 -21.43 28.73 -12.46
CA PHE A 81 -20.29 29.42 -11.86
C PHE A 81 -19.37 29.95 -12.96
N ALA A 82 -19.63 31.19 -13.40
CA ALA A 82 -18.85 31.92 -14.40
C ALA A 82 -17.80 32.84 -13.73
N SER A 83 -18.18 34.09 -13.41
CA SER A 83 -17.31 35.08 -12.76
C SER A 83 -17.68 35.20 -11.28
N THR A 84 -17.25 34.23 -10.47
CA THR A 84 -17.66 34.01 -9.06
C THR A 84 -16.50 34.10 -8.06
N TYR A 85 -15.26 34.15 -8.52
CA TYR A 85 -14.10 34.41 -7.66
C TYR A 85 -14.20 35.79 -6.99
N GLY A 86 -13.86 35.89 -5.71
CA GLY A 86 -13.95 37.14 -4.95
C GLY A 86 -15.39 37.64 -4.72
N LYS A 87 -16.39 36.76 -4.82
CA LYS A 87 -17.81 37.07 -4.58
C LYS A 87 -18.40 36.12 -3.53
N PRO A 88 -19.51 36.50 -2.87
CA PRO A 88 -20.15 35.65 -1.88
C PRO A 88 -20.59 34.28 -2.41
N PRO A 89 -20.62 33.24 -1.56
CA PRO A 89 -21.17 31.94 -1.89
C PRO A 89 -22.61 32.04 -2.41
N VAL A 90 -22.93 31.20 -3.41
CA VAL A 90 -24.28 31.08 -3.96
C VAL A 90 -25.18 30.42 -2.92
N LEU A 91 -26.29 31.07 -2.59
CA LEU A 91 -27.22 30.62 -1.55
C LEU A 91 -28.45 29.95 -2.14
N ALA A 92 -28.87 28.84 -1.52
CA ALA A 92 -30.11 28.14 -1.82
C ALA A 92 -30.89 27.81 -0.53
N ASN A 93 -32.21 27.84 -0.61
CA ASN A 93 -33.07 27.42 0.50
C ASN A 93 -33.15 25.88 0.51
N TYR A 94 -32.62 25.25 1.55
CA TYR A 94 -32.75 23.82 1.77
C TYR A 94 -33.91 23.54 2.75
N LYS A 95 -34.77 22.59 2.39
CA LYS A 95 -35.82 22.04 3.25
C LYS A 95 -35.65 20.51 3.32
N PRO A 96 -35.92 19.88 4.48
CA PRO A 96 -35.99 18.43 4.58
C PRO A 96 -37.19 17.93 3.74
N PRO A 97 -37.15 16.68 3.27
CA PRO A 97 -38.11 16.18 2.30
C PRO A 97 -39.45 15.82 2.94
N SER A 98 -40.47 16.69 2.83
CA SER A 98 -41.81 16.43 3.37
C SER A 98 -42.45 15.18 2.79
N ASP A 99 -42.33 15.00 1.47
CA ASP A 99 -43.16 14.08 0.68
C ASP A 99 -42.56 12.67 0.57
N CYS A 100 -41.56 12.34 1.39
CA CYS A 100 -40.98 11.01 1.43
C CYS A 100 -41.93 9.97 2.06
N PRO A 101 -41.98 8.73 1.55
CA PRO A 101 -42.75 7.63 2.16
C PRO A 101 -42.32 7.22 3.59
N SER A 102 -41.21 7.74 4.09
CA SER A 102 -40.71 7.59 5.46
C SER A 102 -39.87 8.81 5.83
N GLN A 103 -39.82 9.14 7.12
CA GLN A 103 -38.93 10.16 7.70
C GLN A 103 -37.78 9.56 8.53
N ASP A 104 -37.62 8.22 8.51
CA ASP A 104 -36.43 7.53 9.00
C ASP A 104 -35.59 7.04 7.81
N PHE A 105 -34.49 7.75 7.54
CA PHE A 105 -33.56 7.42 6.45
C PHE A 105 -32.33 6.67 6.99
N ALA A 106 -32.02 5.54 6.36
CA ALA A 106 -30.85 4.72 6.67
C ALA A 106 -29.57 5.22 5.98
N ARG A 107 -29.69 5.93 4.85
CA ARG A 107 -28.60 6.69 4.21
C ARG A 107 -29.12 8.01 3.65
N ILE A 108 -28.29 9.05 3.72
CA ILE A 108 -28.47 10.32 3.00
C ILE A 108 -27.19 10.60 2.23
N VAL A 109 -27.31 10.78 0.90
CA VAL A 109 -26.17 10.94 -0.01
C VAL A 109 -26.27 12.26 -0.75
N LEU A 110 -25.19 13.04 -0.70
CA LEU A 110 -24.97 14.23 -1.52
C LEU A 110 -24.49 13.80 -2.91
N GLU A 111 -25.12 14.30 -3.97
CA GLU A 111 -24.66 14.17 -5.36
C GLU A 111 -24.35 15.58 -5.89
N TRP A 112 -23.07 15.85 -6.15
CA TRP A 112 -22.63 16.96 -6.99
C TRP A 112 -22.39 16.41 -8.38
N THR A 113 -23.01 17.00 -9.40
CA THR A 113 -22.69 16.76 -10.81
C THR A 113 -22.38 18.09 -11.47
N ALA A 114 -21.30 18.16 -12.24
CA ALA A 114 -20.94 19.36 -12.95
C ALA A 114 -20.35 19.08 -14.34
N THR A 115 -20.52 20.04 -15.24
CA THR A 115 -19.90 20.04 -16.57
C THR A 115 -19.18 21.37 -16.80
N CYS A 116 -18.19 21.37 -17.69
CA CYS A 116 -17.50 22.57 -18.12
C CYS A 116 -16.90 22.34 -19.51
N LYS A 117 -16.88 23.38 -20.37
CA LYS A 117 -16.25 23.35 -21.68
C LYS A 117 -15.53 24.67 -21.93
N GLY A 118 -14.28 24.59 -22.37
CA GLY A 118 -13.40 25.74 -22.53
C GLY A 118 -12.06 25.52 -21.83
N ARG A 119 -11.42 26.60 -21.42
CA ARG A 119 -10.16 26.59 -20.66
C ARG A 119 -10.35 27.16 -19.26
N GLN A 120 -9.86 26.47 -18.25
CA GLN A 120 -9.81 26.90 -16.84
C GLN A 120 -8.70 26.08 -16.15
N PHE A 121 -8.18 26.55 -15.02
CA PHE A 121 -7.41 25.69 -14.10
C PHE A 121 -8.36 24.98 -13.13
N ASP A 122 -7.89 23.97 -12.41
CA ASP A 122 -8.67 23.39 -11.33
C ASP A 122 -8.80 24.35 -10.14
N ARG A 123 -9.89 24.18 -9.38
CA ARG A 123 -10.33 25.09 -8.30
C ARG A 123 -10.78 24.28 -7.10
N ILE A 124 -10.42 24.74 -5.91
CA ILE A 124 -11.06 24.27 -4.67
C ILE A 124 -12.47 24.85 -4.56
N PHE A 125 -13.42 24.03 -4.11
CA PHE A 125 -14.80 24.44 -3.85
C PHE A 125 -15.36 23.77 -2.58
N GLY A 126 -16.36 24.40 -1.99
CA GLY A 126 -16.98 23.97 -0.73
C GLY A 126 -18.50 24.08 -0.76
N ILE A 127 -19.15 23.20 0.01
CA ILE A 127 -20.60 23.22 0.25
C ILE A 127 -20.84 23.22 1.76
N TRP A 128 -21.58 24.22 2.22
CA TRP A 128 -22.04 24.32 3.60
C TRP A 128 -23.56 24.23 3.64
N LEU A 129 -24.12 23.59 4.67
CA LEU A 129 -25.54 23.66 5.00
C LEU A 129 -25.68 24.30 6.38
N GLY A 130 -26.28 25.49 6.48
CA GLY A 130 -26.38 26.23 7.75
C GLY A 130 -25.04 26.75 8.30
N GLY A 131 -24.01 26.83 7.47
CA GLY A 131 -22.64 27.15 7.86
C GLY A 131 -21.75 25.95 8.23
N PHE A 132 -22.25 24.73 8.10
CA PHE A 132 -21.53 23.48 8.38
C PHE A 132 -20.97 22.89 7.10
N GLU A 133 -19.64 22.73 6.96
CA GLU A 133 -19.07 22.17 5.73
C GLU A 133 -19.41 20.68 5.60
N ILE A 134 -20.04 20.27 4.49
CA ILE A 134 -20.43 18.87 4.23
C ILE A 134 -19.64 18.26 3.07
N LEU A 135 -19.09 19.07 2.17
CA LEU A 135 -18.19 18.66 1.10
C LEU A 135 -17.13 19.73 0.86
N ARG A 136 -15.88 19.31 0.82
CA ARG A 136 -14.76 20.05 0.22
C ARG A 136 -14.20 19.22 -0.93
N SER A 137 -13.95 19.86 -2.07
CA SER A 137 -13.67 19.16 -3.33
C SER A 137 -12.86 20.03 -4.28
N CYS A 138 -12.08 19.41 -5.16
CA CYS A 138 -11.43 20.05 -6.29
C CYS A 138 -12.23 19.79 -7.57
N THR A 139 -12.36 20.79 -8.44
CA THR A 139 -12.96 20.61 -9.77
C THR A 139 -12.10 19.72 -10.65
N ALA A 140 -12.70 18.94 -11.55
CA ALA A 140 -11.97 18.42 -12.69
C ALA A 140 -11.42 19.58 -13.57
N GLU A 141 -10.15 19.48 -13.95
CA GLU A 141 -9.49 20.39 -14.91
C GLU A 141 -10.18 20.33 -16.30
N PRO A 142 -10.73 21.43 -16.83
CA PRO A 142 -11.52 21.38 -18.06
C PRO A 142 -10.75 21.16 -19.37
N ARG A 143 -11.52 20.78 -20.41
CA ARG A 143 -11.02 20.52 -21.76
C ARG A 143 -11.84 21.29 -22.81
N ALA A 144 -11.23 21.56 -23.96
CA ALA A 144 -11.91 22.16 -25.11
C ALA A 144 -13.06 21.29 -25.67
N THR A 145 -12.95 19.96 -25.55
CA THR A 145 -14.01 18.97 -25.86
C THR A 145 -15.14 18.94 -24.83
N GLY A 146 -14.94 19.57 -23.67
CA GLY A 146 -15.80 19.47 -22.50
C GLY A 146 -15.40 18.37 -21.54
N ILE A 147 -15.88 18.51 -20.30
CA ILE A 147 -15.74 17.56 -19.20
C ILE A 147 -17.07 17.35 -18.48
N VAL A 148 -17.20 16.20 -17.81
CA VAL A 148 -18.28 15.88 -16.87
C VAL A 148 -17.62 15.23 -15.65
N TRP A 149 -18.05 15.59 -14.43
CA TRP A 149 -17.68 14.81 -13.25
C TRP A 149 -18.82 14.75 -12.24
N THR A 150 -18.79 13.75 -11.37
CA THR A 150 -19.78 13.56 -10.31
C THR A 150 -19.11 13.09 -9.03
N VAL A 151 -19.44 13.75 -7.92
CA VAL A 151 -18.98 13.41 -6.57
C VAL A 151 -20.18 12.91 -5.77
N LYS A 152 -20.04 11.76 -5.11
CA LYS A 152 -21.07 11.21 -4.23
C LYS A 152 -20.51 10.98 -2.83
N LYS A 153 -21.15 11.58 -1.83
CA LYS A 153 -20.68 11.54 -0.43
C LYS A 153 -21.79 11.10 0.51
N ASP A 154 -21.49 10.16 1.39
CA ASP A 154 -22.38 9.78 2.50
C ASP A 154 -22.37 10.89 3.55
N ILE A 155 -23.47 11.65 3.62
CA ILE A 155 -23.67 12.74 4.57
C ILE A 155 -24.57 12.34 5.74
N THR A 156 -24.85 11.03 5.92
CA THR A 156 -25.73 10.52 7.00
C THR A 156 -25.25 10.91 8.40
N ARG A 157 -23.94 11.17 8.60
CA ARG A 157 -23.41 11.70 9.88
C ARG A 157 -24.03 13.04 10.30
N TYR A 158 -24.54 13.81 9.33
CA TYR A 158 -25.17 15.13 9.51
C TYR A 158 -26.70 15.07 9.70
N TYR A 159 -27.29 13.91 10.06
CA TYR A 159 -28.75 13.72 10.11
C TYR A 159 -29.53 14.81 10.87
N SER A 160 -29.05 15.24 12.05
CA SER A 160 -29.71 16.27 12.89
C SER A 160 -29.62 17.70 12.34
N LEU A 161 -28.79 17.90 11.31
CA LEU A 161 -28.71 19.12 10.49
C LEU A 161 -29.65 19.01 9.29
N LEU A 162 -29.64 17.85 8.62
CA LEU A 162 -30.42 17.57 7.40
C LEU A 162 -31.93 17.53 7.66
N MET A 163 -32.39 17.12 8.85
CA MET A 163 -33.82 17.15 9.18
C MET A 163 -34.35 18.54 9.61
N LYS A 164 -33.79 19.64 9.09
CA LYS A 164 -34.16 21.03 9.43
C LYS A 164 -34.07 21.96 8.21
N GLU A 165 -34.98 22.92 8.11
CA GLU A 165 -34.91 23.99 7.10
C GLU A 165 -33.75 24.94 7.39
N GLN A 166 -32.86 25.13 6.42
CA GLN A 166 -31.63 25.93 6.55
C GLN A 166 -31.18 26.47 5.18
N THR A 167 -30.24 27.41 5.16
CA THR A 167 -29.62 27.89 3.90
C THR A 167 -28.44 26.98 3.53
N MET A 168 -28.43 26.45 2.32
CA MET A 168 -27.22 25.89 1.70
C MET A 168 -26.42 27.03 1.07
N ALA A 169 -25.09 27.01 1.26
CA ALA A 169 -24.14 27.92 0.64
C ALA A 169 -23.13 27.11 -0.17
N VAL A 170 -22.86 27.52 -1.41
CA VAL A 170 -21.90 26.87 -2.32
C VAL A 170 -20.92 27.90 -2.84
N TYR A 171 -19.62 27.69 -2.59
CA TYR A 171 -18.55 28.52 -3.14
C TYR A 171 -17.68 27.72 -4.09
N LEU A 172 -17.64 28.16 -5.35
CA LEU A 172 -16.67 27.76 -6.36
C LEU A 172 -16.18 29.05 -7.03
N GLY A 173 -14.94 29.45 -6.73
CA GLY A 173 -14.37 30.70 -7.23
C GLY A 173 -13.83 30.55 -8.65
N ASN A 174 -14.61 30.98 -9.65
CA ASN A 174 -14.26 30.91 -11.06
C ASN A 174 -14.09 32.32 -11.69
N ASN A 175 -13.28 32.41 -12.75
CA ASN A 175 -13.04 33.63 -13.53
C ASN A 175 -13.24 33.36 -15.02
N ILE A 176 -13.84 34.31 -15.73
CA ILE A 176 -14.00 34.27 -17.20
C ILE A 176 -13.38 35.53 -17.80
N ASP A 177 -12.49 35.32 -18.78
CA ASP A 177 -11.83 36.35 -19.58
C ASP A 177 -11.40 35.77 -20.96
N SER A 178 -10.50 36.44 -21.68
CA SER A 178 -10.01 35.98 -22.99
C SER A 178 -9.11 34.73 -22.95
N THR A 179 -8.62 34.37 -21.77
CA THR A 179 -7.75 33.20 -21.50
C THR A 179 -8.53 32.08 -20.85
N TYR A 180 -9.40 32.41 -19.91
CA TYR A 180 -10.23 31.49 -19.13
C TYR A 180 -11.68 31.55 -19.62
N THR A 181 -12.12 30.51 -20.32
CA THR A 181 -13.42 30.45 -21.00
C THR A 181 -14.36 29.40 -20.43
N GLY A 182 -13.90 28.58 -19.49
CA GLY A 182 -14.67 27.48 -18.90
C GLY A 182 -15.64 27.94 -17.81
N VAL A 183 -16.94 27.97 -18.13
CA VAL A 183 -18.03 28.10 -17.15
C VAL A 183 -18.35 26.72 -16.56
N TYR A 184 -18.49 26.64 -15.23
CA TYR A 184 -18.90 25.40 -14.55
C TYR A 184 -20.42 25.39 -14.34
N HIS A 185 -21.11 24.52 -15.08
CA HIS A 185 -22.54 24.26 -14.93
C HIS A 185 -22.72 23.20 -13.83
N VAL A 186 -23.29 23.59 -12.70
CA VAL A 186 -23.34 22.78 -11.46
C VAL A 186 -24.77 22.37 -11.12
N THR A 187 -24.94 21.14 -10.66
CA THR A 187 -26.17 20.58 -10.10
C THR A 187 -25.85 19.89 -8.77
N VAL A 188 -26.56 20.27 -7.70
CA VAL A 188 -26.44 19.68 -6.36
C VAL A 188 -27.77 19.04 -5.97
N LYS A 189 -27.74 17.73 -5.70
CA LYS A 189 -28.88 16.95 -5.22
C LYS A 189 -28.58 16.29 -3.89
N ILE A 190 -29.63 15.99 -3.13
CA ILE A 190 -29.56 15.12 -1.96
C ILE A 190 -30.56 13.97 -2.11
N HIS A 191 -30.06 12.75 -1.89
CA HIS A 191 -30.79 11.50 -2.01
C HIS A 191 -31.02 10.88 -0.63
N PHE A 192 -32.28 10.72 -0.24
CA PHE A 192 -32.69 10.18 1.06
C PHE A 192 -33.22 8.77 0.87
N TYR A 193 -32.54 7.77 1.45
CA TYR A 193 -32.88 6.36 1.33
C TYR A 193 -33.59 5.89 2.61
N PRO A 194 -34.90 5.57 2.57
CA PRO A 194 -35.64 5.04 3.72
C PRO A 194 -35.01 3.78 4.32
N ALA A 195 -35.25 3.54 5.61
CA ALA A 195 -34.93 2.26 6.26
C ALA A 195 -35.78 1.09 5.70
N GLU A 196 -35.23 -0.13 5.74
CA GLU A 196 -35.92 -1.35 5.31
C GLU A 196 -36.77 -1.95 6.47
N GLY A 197 -38.08 -1.67 6.44
CA GLY A 197 -39.09 -2.29 7.32
C GLY A 197 -39.21 -1.69 8.73
N ASN A 198 -40.09 -2.29 9.55
CA ASN A 198 -40.40 -1.83 10.93
C ASN A 198 -39.24 -1.98 11.93
N HIS A 199 -38.03 -2.34 11.50
CA HIS A 199 -36.83 -2.42 12.33
C HIS A 199 -36.08 -1.08 12.36
N GLY A 200 -36.79 -0.02 12.75
CA GLY A 200 -36.31 1.36 12.76
C GLY A 200 -34.94 1.53 13.44
N ARG A 201 -34.01 2.15 12.71
CA ARG A 201 -32.57 2.40 13.01
C ARG A 201 -31.68 1.27 13.53
N SER A 202 -32.10 0.49 14.53
CA SER A 202 -31.19 -0.39 15.30
C SER A 202 -30.59 -1.55 14.51
N VAL A 203 -31.16 -1.93 13.36
CA VAL A 203 -30.79 -3.18 12.66
C VAL A 203 -29.88 -2.96 11.44
N ILE A 204 -29.96 -1.83 10.73
CA ILE A 204 -29.09 -1.59 9.56
C ILE A 204 -27.66 -1.17 9.97
N PHE A 205 -27.48 -0.63 11.17
CA PHE A 205 -26.15 -0.46 11.79
C PHE A 205 -25.50 -1.78 12.25
N SER A 206 -26.15 -2.94 12.12
CA SER A 206 -25.57 -4.24 12.51
C SER A 206 -24.33 -4.67 11.71
N GLY A 207 -24.06 -4.07 10.55
CA GLY A 207 -22.80 -4.24 9.82
C GLY A 207 -21.61 -3.51 10.46
N GLU A 208 -21.86 -2.49 11.29
CA GLU A 208 -20.88 -1.64 11.95
C GLU A 208 -21.24 -1.54 13.45
N MET A 209 -21.19 -2.68 14.18
CA MET A 209 -21.56 -2.85 15.60
C MET A 209 -20.64 -2.10 16.60
N SER A 210 -20.70 -0.77 16.58
CA SER A 210 -19.95 0.16 17.42
C SER A 210 -20.88 0.93 18.36
N HIS A 211 -21.46 0.23 19.36
CA HIS A 211 -22.31 0.86 20.39
C HIS A 211 -21.65 2.14 20.96
N GLY A 212 -22.27 3.29 20.69
CA GLY A 212 -21.82 4.61 21.16
C GLY A 212 -20.79 5.35 20.30
N VAL A 213 -20.36 4.84 19.14
CA VAL A 213 -19.40 5.53 18.25
C VAL A 213 -20.08 6.13 17.01
N ASP A 214 -20.85 5.34 16.26
CA ASP A 214 -21.36 5.73 14.92
C ASP A 214 -22.85 6.09 14.88
N SER A 215 -23.52 6.20 16.04
CA SER A 215 -24.83 6.87 16.13
C SER A 215 -24.66 8.36 15.81
N GLY A 216 -25.40 8.90 14.84
CA GLY A 216 -25.33 10.31 14.46
C GLY A 216 -25.55 11.28 15.64
N ALA A 217 -24.96 12.47 15.56
CA ALA A 217 -25.01 13.48 16.62
C ALA A 217 -26.40 14.10 16.77
N ASP A 218 -26.81 14.42 18.00
CA ASP A 218 -28.10 15.09 18.29
C ASP A 218 -28.07 16.57 17.91
N LEU A 219 -26.90 17.18 18.06
CA LEU A 219 -26.58 18.55 17.68
C LEU A 219 -25.21 18.58 17.02
N ILE A 220 -25.02 19.50 16.10
CA ILE A 220 -23.70 19.85 15.58
C ILE A 220 -23.57 21.38 15.77
N LEU A 221 -22.37 21.91 16.00
CA LEU A 221 -22.10 23.36 15.93
C LEU A 221 -21.08 23.69 14.82
N PRO A 222 -21.27 24.79 14.05
CA PRO A 222 -20.42 25.13 12.90
C PRO A 222 -19.24 26.00 13.34
N ILE A 223 -18.04 25.44 13.28
CA ILE A 223 -16.77 26.09 13.64
C ILE A 223 -16.13 26.60 12.34
N SER A 224 -16.77 27.63 11.78
CA SER A 224 -16.53 28.22 10.45
C SER A 224 -16.78 29.74 10.47
N ARG A 225 -16.28 30.52 9.50
CA ARG A 225 -16.63 31.95 9.34
C ARG A 225 -18.12 32.13 9.01
N ASN A 226 -18.68 33.28 9.39
CA ASN A 226 -20.09 33.61 9.14
C ASN A 226 -20.21 34.49 7.89
N LEU A 227 -21.31 34.36 7.15
CA LEU A 227 -21.65 35.23 6.00
C LEU A 227 -21.99 36.67 6.43
N PRO A 228 -21.83 37.68 5.55
CA PRO A 228 -21.32 37.59 4.17
C PRO A 228 -19.78 37.51 4.13
N LEU A 229 -19.27 36.79 3.14
CA LEU A 229 -17.84 36.62 2.81
C LEU A 229 -17.68 36.82 1.30
N ASN A 230 -16.44 36.92 0.80
CA ASN A 230 -16.16 36.99 -0.65
C ASN A 230 -15.49 35.70 -1.18
N ASP A 231 -15.59 34.65 -0.36
CA ASP A 231 -14.89 33.37 -0.46
C ASP A 231 -15.69 32.30 0.32
N GLY A 232 -15.08 31.14 0.59
CA GLY A 232 -15.70 30.08 1.39
C GLY A 232 -15.85 30.43 2.87
N LEU A 233 -16.61 29.62 3.63
CA LEU A 233 -16.78 29.82 5.08
C LEU A 233 -15.63 29.21 5.91
N TRP A 234 -14.62 28.62 5.26
CA TRP A 234 -13.38 28.19 5.92
C TRP A 234 -12.60 29.37 6.49
N PHE A 235 -11.89 29.19 7.59
CA PHE A 235 -10.79 30.07 7.99
C PHE A 235 -9.62 29.95 7.02
N GLU A 236 -8.77 30.97 6.96
CA GLU A 236 -7.56 30.98 6.12
C GLU A 236 -6.34 31.34 6.98
N VAL A 237 -5.54 30.33 7.35
CA VAL A 237 -4.32 30.54 8.14
C VAL A 237 -3.21 31.02 7.20
N GLN A 238 -2.73 32.25 7.43
CA GLN A 238 -1.86 32.98 6.51
C GLN A 238 -0.36 32.78 6.73
N ASN A 239 0.06 32.18 7.85
CA ASN A 239 1.47 31.85 8.13
C ASN A 239 1.56 30.99 9.42
N SER A 240 2.78 30.59 9.79
CA SER A 240 3.05 29.75 10.97
C SER A 240 2.81 30.38 12.35
N THR A 241 2.56 31.68 12.44
CA THR A 241 2.22 32.38 13.71
C THR A 241 0.73 32.66 13.88
N ASP A 242 -0.07 32.40 12.85
CA ASP A 242 -1.47 32.74 12.77
C ASP A 242 -2.38 31.69 13.45
N VAL A 243 -3.46 32.13 14.10
CA VAL A 243 -4.30 31.34 15.01
C VAL A 243 -5.80 31.66 14.86
N GLU A 244 -6.32 31.29 13.71
CA GLU A 244 -7.74 31.40 13.36
C GLU A 244 -8.67 30.52 14.23
N GLY A 245 -9.97 30.80 14.20
CA GLY A 245 -10.97 29.98 14.88
C GLY A 245 -12.16 30.76 15.46
N LYS A 246 -12.98 30.08 16.27
CA LYS A 246 -14.32 30.57 16.65
C LYS A 246 -14.70 30.26 18.09
N GLU A 247 -15.43 31.20 18.68
CA GLU A 247 -16.12 31.00 19.95
C GLU A 247 -17.40 30.18 19.80
N PHE A 248 -17.63 29.27 20.73
CA PHE A 248 -18.82 28.43 20.80
C PHE A 248 -19.29 28.24 22.25
N LYS A 249 -20.56 27.88 22.41
CA LYS A 249 -21.14 27.44 23.69
C LYS A 249 -21.69 26.03 23.51
N ILE A 250 -21.36 25.12 24.42
CA ILE A 250 -21.88 23.75 24.39
C ILE A 250 -23.11 23.61 25.30
N PRO A 251 -24.16 22.86 24.91
CA PRO A 251 -25.27 22.58 25.81
C PRO A 251 -24.82 21.86 27.07
N GLN A 252 -25.35 22.27 28.22
CA GLN A 252 -24.91 21.77 29.53
C GLN A 252 -25.33 20.32 29.81
N ASN A 253 -26.09 19.67 28.92
CA ASN A 253 -26.43 18.26 28.95
C ASN A 253 -25.64 17.39 27.95
N ALA A 254 -24.61 17.92 27.30
CA ALA A 254 -23.77 17.13 26.40
C ALA A 254 -23.01 16.02 27.15
N TYR A 255 -23.00 14.80 26.61
CA TYR A 255 -22.28 13.65 27.19
C TYR A 255 -21.13 13.13 26.31
N ARG A 256 -21.11 13.47 25.02
CA ARG A 256 -20.02 13.20 24.08
C ARG A 256 -19.87 14.40 23.13
N ALA A 257 -18.64 14.72 22.73
CA ALA A 257 -18.35 15.73 21.72
C ALA A 257 -17.14 15.33 20.88
N VAL A 258 -17.23 15.44 19.55
CA VAL A 258 -16.17 15.10 18.59
C VAL A 258 -16.07 16.24 17.58
N LEU A 259 -14.86 16.75 17.36
CA LEU A 259 -14.59 17.79 16.36
C LEU A 259 -14.11 17.12 15.07
N GLU A 260 -14.89 17.24 13.99
CA GLU A 260 -14.44 16.88 12.64
C GLU A 260 -13.82 18.11 11.98
N VAL A 261 -12.61 17.98 11.43
CA VAL A 261 -11.86 19.10 10.81
C VAL A 261 -11.59 18.81 9.33
N TYR A 262 -11.80 19.82 8.49
CA TYR A 262 -11.42 19.89 7.08
C TYR A 262 -10.13 20.71 6.92
N VAL A 263 -9.24 20.28 6.02
CA VAL A 263 -7.96 20.94 5.76
C VAL A 263 -7.68 20.93 4.25
N SER A 264 -7.25 22.05 3.68
CA SER A 264 -6.63 22.13 2.36
C SER A 264 -5.59 23.25 2.31
N PHE A 265 -4.60 23.10 1.45
CA PHE A 265 -3.38 23.92 1.37
C PHE A 265 -3.19 24.42 -0.07
N HIS A 266 -2.84 25.69 -0.26
CA HIS A 266 -2.83 26.36 -1.57
C HIS A 266 -1.63 27.32 -1.69
N GLU A 267 -1.50 27.99 -2.83
CA GLU A 267 -0.41 28.94 -3.12
C GLU A 267 0.99 28.32 -2.85
N ASN A 268 1.86 28.96 -2.06
CA ASN A 268 3.21 28.46 -1.78
C ASN A 268 3.22 27.16 -0.97
N ASP A 269 2.09 26.77 -0.37
CA ASP A 269 1.92 25.49 0.30
C ASP A 269 1.05 24.49 -0.47
N GLU A 270 0.61 24.77 -1.70
CA GLU A 270 -0.05 23.75 -2.55
C GLU A 270 0.84 22.50 -2.71
N PHE A 271 2.15 22.75 -2.87
CA PHE A 271 3.20 21.73 -3.01
C PHE A 271 4.06 21.56 -1.74
N TRP A 272 3.53 21.87 -0.54
CA TRP A 272 4.28 21.91 0.74
C TRP A 272 5.21 20.72 0.99
N TYR A 273 4.86 19.53 0.48
CA TYR A 273 5.60 18.28 0.57
C TYR A 273 6.92 18.26 -0.23
N ALA A 274 7.05 19.14 -1.22
CA ALA A 274 8.21 19.32 -2.09
C ALA A 274 9.00 20.61 -1.78
N ASN A 275 8.49 21.50 -0.92
CA ASN A 275 9.13 22.78 -0.59
C ASN A 275 10.54 22.61 0.00
N TYR A 276 11.43 23.53 -0.34
CA TYR A 276 12.84 23.45 0.03
C TYR A 276 13.07 23.85 1.50
N PRO A 277 14.09 23.27 2.17
CA PRO A 277 14.58 23.79 3.44
C PRO A 277 15.17 25.21 3.30
N ASN A 278 14.91 26.07 4.28
CA ASN A 278 15.35 27.48 4.26
C ASN A 278 16.88 27.63 4.13
N GLU A 279 17.65 26.69 4.67
CA GLU A 279 19.12 26.64 4.55
C GLU A 279 19.57 26.43 3.09
N TYR A 280 18.89 25.56 2.33
CA TYR A 280 19.20 25.35 0.91
C TYR A 280 18.87 26.59 0.07
N ILE A 281 17.75 27.24 0.38
CA ILE A 281 17.34 28.52 -0.20
C ILE A 281 18.39 29.60 0.07
N SER A 282 18.89 29.74 1.30
CA SER A 282 19.89 30.75 1.64
C SER A 282 21.28 30.45 1.05
N VAL A 283 21.73 29.20 1.09
CA VAL A 283 23.04 28.81 0.53
C VAL A 283 23.10 29.03 -0.99
N ASN A 284 21.98 28.87 -1.69
CA ASN A 284 21.88 29.08 -3.14
C ASN A 284 21.28 30.46 -3.54
N ASN A 285 21.10 31.39 -2.59
CA ASN A 285 20.50 32.72 -2.82
C ASN A 285 19.18 32.70 -3.62
N LEU A 286 18.30 31.72 -3.36
CA LEU A 286 17.07 31.52 -4.14
C LEU A 286 15.97 32.50 -3.69
N THR A 287 15.72 33.54 -4.47
CA THR A 287 14.62 34.49 -4.22
C THR A 287 13.27 33.94 -4.70
N GLY A 288 12.21 34.10 -3.90
CA GLY A 288 10.83 33.77 -4.29
C GLY A 288 10.46 32.29 -4.25
N MET A 289 11.36 31.40 -3.79
CA MET A 289 11.08 29.96 -3.68
C MET A 289 10.32 29.60 -2.39
N PRO A 290 9.29 28.74 -2.44
CA PRO A 290 8.60 28.22 -1.26
C PRO A 290 9.52 27.45 -0.29
N GLY A 291 9.53 27.90 0.97
CA GLY A 291 10.40 27.39 2.03
C GLY A 291 9.72 26.52 3.10
N ASN A 292 10.32 26.57 4.29
CA ASN A 292 9.99 25.84 5.51
C ASN A 292 10.05 24.30 5.40
N GLY A 293 10.57 23.76 4.30
CA GLY A 293 10.78 22.33 4.10
C GLY A 293 9.49 21.49 4.04
N PRO A 294 9.62 20.15 3.96
CA PRO A 294 8.54 19.25 3.54
C PRO A 294 7.54 18.84 4.65
N PHE A 295 7.51 19.51 5.79
CA PHE A 295 6.66 19.14 6.94
C PHE A 295 5.71 20.25 7.36
N ARG A 296 4.45 19.90 7.59
CA ARG A 296 3.36 20.78 8.07
C ARG A 296 2.53 20.01 9.11
N GLU A 297 2.04 20.71 10.13
CA GLU A 297 1.16 20.14 11.17
C GLU A 297 0.05 21.14 11.50
N VAL A 298 -1.20 20.73 11.36
CA VAL A 298 -2.34 21.52 11.86
C VAL A 298 -2.52 21.20 13.36
N VAL A 299 -2.42 22.22 14.20
CA VAL A 299 -2.58 22.13 15.65
C VAL A 299 -3.97 22.66 16.04
N VAL A 300 -4.70 21.89 16.85
CA VAL A 300 -6.04 22.26 17.33
C VAL A 300 -5.99 22.57 18.82
N ALA A 301 -6.35 23.79 19.18
CA ALA A 301 -6.38 24.30 20.55
C ALA A 301 -7.82 24.56 21.03
N LEU A 302 -8.05 24.40 22.33
CA LEU A 302 -9.28 24.71 23.04
C LEU A 302 -8.90 25.57 24.25
N ASP A 303 -9.34 26.83 24.28
CA ASP A 303 -8.91 27.82 25.28
C ASP A 303 -7.38 27.83 25.46
N ASN A 304 -6.65 27.92 24.34
CA ASN A 304 -5.19 27.86 24.21
C ASN A 304 -4.52 26.53 24.66
N MET A 305 -5.28 25.51 25.03
CA MET A 305 -4.76 24.16 25.34
C MET A 305 -4.80 23.26 24.09
N ILE A 306 -3.66 22.73 23.64
CA ILE A 306 -3.61 21.82 22.47
C ILE A 306 -4.39 20.54 22.76
N VAL A 307 -5.56 20.35 22.15
CA VAL A 307 -6.43 19.18 22.37
C VAL A 307 -6.17 18.06 21.36
N GLY A 308 -5.58 18.37 20.21
CA GLY A 308 -5.18 17.42 19.19
C GLY A 308 -4.31 18.05 18.10
N ALA A 309 -3.83 17.21 17.19
CA ALA A 309 -3.14 17.63 15.97
C ALA A 309 -3.65 16.81 14.77
N ILE A 310 -3.37 17.30 13.56
CA ILE A 310 -3.69 16.67 12.27
C ILE A 310 -2.47 16.81 11.37
N TRP A 311 -1.95 15.68 10.89
CA TRP A 311 -0.94 15.64 9.83
C TRP A 311 -1.69 15.18 8.58
N PRO A 312 -1.95 16.09 7.62
CA PRO A 312 -2.89 15.84 6.53
C PRO A 312 -2.39 14.74 5.58
N PHE A 313 -3.32 14.13 4.86
CA PHE A 313 -2.96 13.33 3.70
C PHE A 313 -2.55 14.27 2.56
N THR A 314 -1.50 13.92 1.84
CA THR A 314 -0.97 14.71 0.74
C THR A 314 -1.84 14.55 -0.51
N VAL A 315 -3.01 15.19 -0.50
CA VAL A 315 -3.86 15.37 -1.67
C VAL A 315 -3.05 16.07 -2.75
N ILE A 316 -3.17 15.59 -3.99
CA ILE A 316 -2.64 16.26 -5.18
C ILE A 316 -3.85 16.68 -6.00
N PHE A 317 -3.96 17.97 -6.29
CA PHE A 317 -5.06 18.54 -7.06
C PHE A 317 -4.95 18.19 -8.56
N THR A 318 -6.00 18.39 -9.34
CA THR A 318 -6.11 17.82 -10.70
C THR A 318 -5.26 18.54 -11.75
N GLY A 319 -4.67 19.69 -11.43
CA GLY A 319 -3.57 20.33 -12.17
C GLY A 319 -2.16 19.98 -11.67
N GLY A 320 -2.02 19.39 -10.48
CA GLY A 320 -0.75 19.29 -9.76
C GLY A 320 0.26 18.31 -10.37
N ILE A 321 1.55 18.70 -10.37
CA ILE A 321 2.74 17.97 -10.91
C ILE A 321 2.67 17.72 -12.42
N ASN A 322 1.68 16.97 -12.89
CA ASN A 322 1.39 16.77 -14.31
C ASN A 322 -0.11 16.55 -14.49
N PRO A 323 -0.88 17.52 -15.03
CA PRO A 323 -2.33 17.38 -15.23
C PRO A 323 -2.75 16.15 -16.04
N LEU A 324 -1.88 15.60 -16.89
CA LEU A 324 -2.18 14.39 -17.67
C LEU A 324 -2.23 13.11 -16.82
N PHE A 325 -1.78 13.15 -15.56
CA PHE A 325 -1.94 12.04 -14.62
C PHE A 325 -3.38 11.89 -14.14
N TRP A 326 -4.14 12.99 -14.06
CA TRP A 326 -5.41 13.04 -13.34
C TRP A 326 -6.63 12.90 -14.26
N ARG A 327 -6.44 12.23 -15.40
CA ARG A 327 -7.42 12.13 -16.51
C ARG A 327 -7.54 10.67 -16.99
N PRO A 328 -8.73 10.03 -16.93
CA PRO A 328 -9.96 10.45 -16.26
C PRO A 328 -9.96 10.19 -14.74
N VAL A 329 -8.98 9.45 -14.22
CA VAL A 329 -8.88 9.08 -12.80
C VAL A 329 -8.12 10.17 -12.05
N THR A 330 -8.77 10.86 -11.12
CA THR A 330 -8.14 11.97 -10.37
C THR A 330 -7.31 11.48 -9.17
N GLY A 331 -6.53 12.39 -8.56
CA GLY A 331 -5.75 12.10 -7.36
C GLY A 331 -6.61 11.59 -6.21
N ILE A 332 -6.08 10.67 -5.39
CA ILE A 332 -6.80 10.18 -4.19
C ILE A 332 -7.20 11.37 -3.30
N GLY A 333 -8.46 11.43 -2.86
CA GLY A 333 -8.98 12.49 -2.01
C GLY A 333 -9.06 13.87 -2.66
N SER A 334 -9.04 13.96 -4.00
CA SER A 334 -9.18 15.24 -4.72
C SER A 334 -10.64 15.64 -4.92
N PHE A 335 -11.55 14.69 -5.09
CA PHE A 335 -12.98 14.95 -5.25
C PHE A 335 -13.76 14.88 -3.93
N ASP A 336 -13.31 14.11 -2.94
CA ASP A 336 -13.80 14.20 -1.57
C ASP A 336 -12.61 14.32 -0.60
N LEU A 337 -12.31 15.54 -0.16
CA LEU A 337 -11.12 15.79 0.66
C LEU A 337 -11.25 15.13 2.06
N PRO A 338 -10.21 14.44 2.56
CA PRO A 338 -10.27 13.73 3.83
C PRO A 338 -10.56 14.63 5.04
N THR A 339 -11.44 14.18 5.93
CA THR A 339 -11.68 14.81 7.24
C THR A 339 -11.02 14.04 8.39
N TYR A 340 -10.86 14.74 9.52
CA TYR A 340 -10.12 14.27 10.69
C TYR A 340 -10.92 14.49 11.99
N ASP A 341 -11.30 13.40 12.66
CA ASP A 341 -12.01 13.45 13.94
C ASP A 341 -11.04 13.59 15.14
N ILE A 342 -11.30 14.57 16.03
CA ILE A 342 -10.64 14.77 17.32
C ILE A 342 -11.66 14.60 18.45
N GLU A 343 -11.36 13.72 19.40
CA GLU A 343 -12.26 13.36 20.51
C GLU A 343 -12.19 14.41 21.64
N ILE A 344 -13.22 15.25 21.76
CA ILE A 344 -13.32 16.37 22.71
C ILE A 344 -13.99 15.94 24.04
N THR A 345 -14.67 14.79 24.09
CA THR A 345 -15.37 14.28 25.28
C THR A 345 -14.56 14.33 26.60
N PRO A 346 -13.24 14.02 26.65
CA PRO A 346 -12.42 14.17 27.84
C PRO A 346 -12.43 15.58 28.47
N PHE A 347 -12.68 16.62 27.67
CA PHE A 347 -12.65 18.03 28.07
C PHE A 347 -14.02 18.59 28.48
N LEU A 348 -15.13 17.85 28.29
CA LEU A 348 -16.47 18.33 28.61
C LEU A 348 -16.62 18.84 30.06
N GLY A 349 -15.88 18.26 31.01
CA GLY A 349 -15.83 18.76 32.40
C GLY A 349 -15.37 20.22 32.56
N LYS A 350 -14.65 20.78 31.58
CA LYS A 350 -14.35 22.23 31.50
C LYS A 350 -15.48 23.00 30.81
N LEU A 351 -16.07 22.43 29.77
CA LEU A 351 -16.97 23.11 28.81
C LEU A 351 -18.43 23.24 29.30
N LEU A 352 -18.90 22.31 30.14
CA LEU A 352 -20.29 22.26 30.66
C LEU A 352 -20.62 23.37 31.69
N ASN A 353 -19.91 24.50 31.64
CA ASN A 353 -20.01 25.63 32.57
C ASN A 353 -21.01 26.71 32.12
N GLY A 354 -21.44 26.72 30.85
CA GLY A 354 -22.41 27.68 30.27
C GLY A 354 -21.82 28.96 29.66
N LYS A 355 -20.50 29.14 29.71
CA LYS A 355 -19.75 30.25 29.10
C LYS A 355 -19.36 29.94 27.65
N SER A 356 -18.81 30.96 26.99
CA SER A 356 -18.12 30.82 25.71
C SER A 356 -16.76 30.14 25.90
N HIS A 357 -16.32 29.43 24.86
CA HIS A 357 -15.03 28.76 24.74
C HIS A 357 -14.49 28.96 23.31
N LYS A 358 -13.17 29.10 23.12
CA LYS A 358 -12.58 29.25 21.77
C LYS A 358 -11.95 27.94 21.30
N LEU A 359 -12.39 27.45 20.14
CA LEU A 359 -11.59 26.52 19.33
C LEU A 359 -10.68 27.34 18.41
N GLY A 360 -9.40 26.98 18.36
CA GLY A 360 -8.38 27.64 17.54
C GLY A 360 -7.59 26.65 16.70
N PHE A 361 -7.16 27.09 15.52
CA PHE A 361 -6.42 26.32 14.53
C PHE A 361 -5.19 27.11 14.11
N SER A 362 -4.04 26.44 14.02
CA SER A 362 -2.78 27.02 13.54
C SER A 362 -2.00 25.96 12.78
N VAL A 363 -1.07 26.35 11.90
CA VAL A 363 -0.32 25.40 11.07
C VAL A 363 1.17 25.60 11.23
N THR A 364 1.82 24.65 11.91
CA THR A 364 3.28 24.61 12.05
C THR A 364 3.93 24.64 10.67
N ASN A 365 4.91 25.53 10.49
CA ASN A 365 5.69 25.75 9.27
C ASN A 365 4.92 26.32 8.05
N ALA A 366 3.64 26.70 8.18
CA ALA A 366 2.89 27.26 7.04
C ALA A 366 3.50 28.53 6.44
N LEU A 367 3.36 28.66 5.12
CA LEU A 367 3.74 29.83 4.33
C LEU A 367 2.57 30.78 4.12
N ASN A 368 1.47 30.32 3.50
CA ASN A 368 0.21 31.04 3.33
C ASN A 368 -0.95 30.10 2.92
N VAL A 369 -2.19 30.62 2.92
CA VAL A 369 -3.43 30.01 2.40
C VAL A 369 -3.68 28.55 2.82
N TRP A 370 -3.78 28.32 4.12
CA TRP A 370 -4.32 27.07 4.68
C TRP A 370 -5.81 27.22 5.02
N TYR A 371 -6.69 26.66 4.21
CA TYR A 371 -8.12 26.67 4.48
C TYR A 371 -8.51 25.61 5.52
N ILE A 372 -9.14 26.03 6.61
CA ILE A 372 -9.55 25.15 7.73
C ILE A 372 -11.02 25.41 8.08
N ASP A 373 -11.81 24.36 8.23
CA ASP A 373 -13.21 24.44 8.72
C ASP A 373 -13.43 23.24 9.68
N ALA A 374 -14.42 23.32 10.57
CA ALA A 374 -14.73 22.20 11.45
C ALA A 374 -16.19 22.13 11.90
N ASN A 375 -16.67 20.90 12.10
CA ASN A 375 -17.98 20.58 12.66
C ASN A 375 -17.83 19.96 14.04
N LEU A 376 -18.37 20.60 15.08
CA LEU A 376 -18.38 20.04 16.43
C LEU A 376 -19.65 19.19 16.63
N HIS A 377 -19.52 17.88 16.43
CA HIS A 377 -20.58 16.88 16.63
C HIS A 377 -20.80 16.62 18.13
N ILE A 378 -22.04 16.72 18.60
CA ILE A 378 -22.42 16.66 20.03
C ILE A 378 -23.59 15.69 20.26
N TRP A 379 -23.48 14.87 21.29
CA TRP A 379 -24.55 13.99 21.76
C TRP A 379 -25.11 14.48 23.10
N LEU A 380 -26.43 14.53 23.20
CA LEU A 380 -27.15 15.21 24.27
C LEU A 380 -27.90 14.22 25.15
N ASP A 381 -27.77 14.39 26.46
CA ASP A 381 -28.56 13.64 27.43
C ASP A 381 -29.99 14.20 27.44
N LYS A 382 -30.93 13.39 26.92
CA LYS A 382 -32.36 13.75 26.82
C LYS A 382 -33.14 13.51 28.12
N LYS A 383 -32.50 12.98 29.16
CA LYS A 383 -33.07 12.72 30.49
C LYS A 383 -32.50 13.63 31.58
N SER A 384 -31.32 14.22 31.36
CA SER A 384 -30.69 15.17 32.30
C SER A 384 -30.69 16.60 31.74
N VAL A 385 -31.17 17.57 32.52
CA VAL A 385 -31.02 19.01 32.20
C VAL A 385 -29.55 19.44 32.18
N ARG A 386 -28.69 18.76 32.97
CA ARG A 386 -27.25 19.03 33.03
C ARG A 386 -26.45 17.75 33.30
N THR A 387 -25.36 17.57 32.56
CA THR A 387 -24.33 16.56 32.80
C THR A 387 -23.20 17.15 33.66
N GLN A 388 -22.40 16.30 34.30
CA GLN A 388 -21.21 16.70 35.06
C GLN A 388 -19.99 16.00 34.49
N GLY A 389 -18.80 16.61 34.50
CA GLY A 389 -17.60 15.92 34.04
C GLY A 389 -16.32 16.43 34.68
N LYS A 390 -15.23 15.70 34.50
CA LYS A 390 -13.89 16.11 34.94
C LYS A 390 -12.81 15.59 33.99
N LEU A 391 -11.93 16.48 33.57
CA LEU A 391 -10.68 16.12 32.91
C LEU A 391 -9.75 15.49 33.97
N LEU A 392 -9.34 14.23 33.77
CA LEU A 392 -8.51 13.46 34.71
C LEU A 392 -7.01 13.58 34.40
N LYS A 393 -6.66 13.54 33.11
CA LYS A 393 -5.28 13.73 32.63
C LYS A 393 -5.32 14.30 31.22
N HIS A 394 -4.49 15.30 30.97
CA HIS A 394 -4.17 15.74 29.62
C HIS A 394 -2.65 15.92 29.50
N SER A 395 -2.11 15.63 28.31
CA SER A 395 -0.72 15.85 27.96
C SER A 395 -0.59 15.85 26.43
N SER A 396 -0.16 16.96 25.86
CA SER A 396 0.53 16.96 24.57
C SER A 396 2.03 16.89 24.82
N SER A 397 2.77 16.09 24.07
CA SER A 397 4.19 16.35 23.90
C SER A 397 4.38 17.66 23.12
N PRO A 398 5.54 18.32 23.24
CA PRO A 398 6.04 19.17 22.17
C PRO A 398 6.11 18.40 20.85
N LEU A 399 6.14 19.11 19.72
CA LEU A 399 6.55 18.52 18.45
C LEU A 399 8.06 18.26 18.52
N SER A 400 8.46 16.99 18.37
CA SER A 400 9.86 16.65 18.15
C SER A 400 10.07 16.58 16.65
N LEU A 401 10.75 17.59 16.09
CA LEU A 401 11.12 17.71 14.68
C LEU A 401 12.64 17.69 14.59
N SER A 402 13.20 16.83 13.74
CA SER A 402 14.61 16.88 13.34
C SER A 402 14.71 17.02 11.83
N LEU A 403 15.60 17.92 11.41
CA LEU A 403 15.96 18.16 10.02
C LEU A 403 17.47 17.99 9.90
N LEU A 404 17.90 17.09 9.03
CA LEU A 404 19.29 16.92 8.64
C LEU A 404 19.44 17.37 7.19
N SER A 405 20.43 18.19 6.94
CA SER A 405 20.75 18.79 5.65
C SER A 405 22.19 18.42 5.24
N ASN A 406 22.39 18.28 3.94
CA ASN A 406 23.70 18.22 3.32
C ASN A 406 23.56 18.92 1.95
N VAL A 407 24.30 20.00 1.73
CA VAL A 407 24.20 20.85 0.55
C VAL A 407 25.58 20.96 -0.09
N ALA A 408 25.66 20.66 -1.37
CA ALA A 408 26.89 20.66 -2.17
C ALA A 408 26.71 21.59 -3.36
N GLY A 409 26.66 22.90 -3.09
CA GLY A 409 26.25 23.90 -4.07
C GLY A 409 24.78 23.74 -4.42
N SER A 410 24.50 23.53 -5.71
CA SER A 410 23.16 23.37 -6.27
C SER A 410 22.54 21.99 -5.99
N ASP A 411 23.33 20.97 -5.68
CA ASP A 411 22.85 19.64 -5.29
C ASP A 411 22.65 19.54 -3.76
N GLY A 412 21.74 18.67 -3.31
CA GLY A 412 21.43 18.55 -1.88
C GLY A 412 20.67 17.29 -1.47
N SER A 413 20.78 16.91 -0.20
CA SER A 413 20.08 15.78 0.41
C SER A 413 19.57 16.15 1.80
N PHE A 414 18.28 15.92 2.05
CA PHE A 414 17.59 16.35 3.26
C PHE A 414 16.81 15.20 3.86
N VAL A 415 16.88 15.05 5.19
CA VAL A 415 16.12 14.06 5.95
C VAL A 415 15.35 14.79 7.05
N ALA A 416 14.03 14.83 6.94
CA ALA A 416 13.14 15.39 7.94
C ALA A 416 12.40 14.26 8.66
N ASN A 417 12.45 14.23 9.99
CA ASN A 417 11.68 13.30 10.81
C ASN A 417 10.89 14.08 11.87
N ALA A 418 9.65 13.66 12.14
CA ALA A 418 8.86 14.28 13.20
C ALA A 418 8.10 13.25 14.04
N SER A 419 7.81 13.59 15.30
CA SER A 419 6.90 12.85 16.17
C SER A 419 6.15 13.76 17.15
N ARG A 420 4.88 13.41 17.43
CA ARG A 420 4.04 14.01 18.48
C ARG A 420 3.17 12.92 19.12
N SER A 421 2.84 13.07 20.40
CA SER A 421 1.69 12.37 20.98
C SER A 421 0.82 13.32 21.80
N VAL A 422 -0.50 13.16 21.66
CA VAL A 422 -1.50 13.87 22.47
C VAL A 422 -2.35 12.82 23.19
N ILE A 423 -2.54 12.97 24.51
CA ILE A 423 -3.23 12.00 25.36
C ILE A 423 -4.19 12.76 26.28
N SER A 424 -5.47 12.40 26.22
CA SER A 424 -6.53 13.06 26.98
C SER A 424 -7.45 12.02 27.61
N ARG A 425 -7.69 12.11 28.92
CA ARG A 425 -8.61 11.24 29.68
C ARG A 425 -9.49 12.09 30.56
N GLY A 426 -10.79 11.85 30.51
CA GLY A 426 -11.78 12.47 31.39
C GLY A 426 -12.99 11.55 31.61
N TRP A 427 -13.94 12.00 32.41
CA TRP A 427 -15.24 11.35 32.54
C TRP A 427 -16.39 12.36 32.44
N VAL A 428 -17.56 11.87 32.02
CA VAL A 428 -18.84 12.59 32.06
C VAL A 428 -19.92 11.69 32.67
N LYS A 429 -20.63 12.21 33.68
CA LYS A 429 -21.79 11.60 34.32
C LYS A 429 -23.06 12.13 33.66
N SER A 430 -23.88 11.20 33.19
CA SER A 430 -25.17 11.40 32.50
C SER A 430 -26.19 10.38 33.02
N SER A 431 -27.41 10.35 32.46
CA SER A 431 -28.40 9.29 32.71
C SER A 431 -27.93 7.91 32.26
N HIS A 432 -26.94 7.85 31.36
CA HIS A 432 -26.24 6.64 30.93
C HIS A 432 -25.11 6.26 31.92
N GLY A 433 -25.03 6.94 33.06
CA GLY A 433 -24.03 6.77 34.09
C GLY A 433 -22.71 7.50 33.79
N VAL A 434 -21.62 7.02 34.37
CA VAL A 434 -20.29 7.64 34.26
C VAL A 434 -19.52 7.06 33.06
N ILE A 435 -19.50 7.82 31.97
CA ILE A 435 -18.76 7.54 30.74
C ILE A 435 -17.32 8.02 30.94
N THR A 436 -16.33 7.12 30.95
CA THR A 436 -14.91 7.48 31.03
C THR A 436 -14.24 7.33 29.67
N THR A 437 -13.87 8.46 29.05
CA THR A 437 -13.22 8.49 27.74
C THR A 437 -11.72 8.73 27.86
N LYS A 438 -10.93 7.91 27.18
CA LYS A 438 -9.49 8.05 26.97
C LYS A 438 -9.20 8.11 25.48
N SER A 439 -8.77 9.28 25.00
CA SER A 439 -8.24 9.49 23.66
C SER A 439 -6.70 9.53 23.70
N ARG A 440 -6.08 9.02 22.63
CA ARG A 440 -4.65 9.14 22.34
C ARG A 440 -4.46 9.26 20.84
N GLN A 441 -3.63 10.23 20.44
CA GLN A 441 -3.03 10.31 19.11
C GLN A 441 -1.51 10.04 19.26
N GLU A 442 -0.95 9.25 18.35
CA GLU A 442 0.49 9.04 18.19
C GLU A 442 0.84 9.26 16.71
N PHE A 443 1.81 10.13 16.44
CA PHE A 443 2.25 10.52 15.10
C PHE A 443 3.73 10.24 14.88
N LYS A 444 4.10 9.78 13.69
CA LYS A 444 5.49 9.64 13.21
C LYS A 444 5.57 10.01 11.73
N TYR A 445 6.59 10.77 11.34
CA TYR A 445 6.83 11.24 9.98
C TYR A 445 8.29 10.99 9.64
N SER A 446 8.55 10.58 8.39
CA SER A 446 9.89 10.60 7.81
C SER A 446 9.81 11.00 6.34
N ASN A 447 10.67 11.91 5.92
CA ASN A 447 10.86 12.30 4.53
C ASN A 447 12.33 12.34 4.18
N VAL A 448 12.71 11.70 3.08
CA VAL A 448 14.00 11.91 2.42
C VAL A 448 13.74 12.67 1.13
N MET A 449 14.39 13.82 0.96
CA MET A 449 14.40 14.61 -0.28
C MET A 449 15.83 14.66 -0.82
N LYS A 450 15.99 14.59 -2.15
CA LYS A 450 17.22 14.85 -2.88
C LYS A 450 16.97 15.85 -3.99
N LEU A 451 17.89 16.77 -4.16
CA LEU A 451 17.98 17.74 -5.26
C LEU A 451 19.27 17.46 -6.03
N GLY A 452 19.19 17.50 -7.35
CA GLY A 452 20.29 17.18 -8.26
C GLY A 452 20.20 17.99 -9.56
N LYS A 453 21.23 17.88 -10.41
CA LYS A 453 21.27 18.47 -11.76
C LYS A 453 20.94 19.98 -11.75
N ASP A 454 21.58 20.75 -10.88
CA ASP A 454 21.37 22.20 -10.79
C ASP A 454 19.92 22.64 -10.48
N ARG A 455 19.23 21.82 -9.65
CA ARG A 455 17.79 21.85 -9.27
C ARG A 455 16.83 21.17 -10.25
N ASN A 456 17.28 20.72 -11.43
CA ASN A 456 16.39 20.10 -12.40
C ASN A 456 15.87 18.72 -11.99
N LEU A 457 16.58 18.01 -11.10
CA LEU A 457 16.16 16.74 -10.53
C LEU A 457 15.69 16.93 -9.08
N GLN A 458 14.45 16.55 -8.78
CA GLN A 458 13.93 16.42 -7.42
C GLN A 458 13.39 15.00 -7.20
N ILE A 459 13.80 14.36 -6.10
CA ILE A 459 13.28 13.07 -5.65
C ILE A 459 12.88 13.19 -4.18
N LEU A 460 11.67 12.76 -3.82
CA LEU A 460 11.23 12.67 -2.43
C LEU A 460 10.53 11.34 -2.11
N ASN A 461 10.64 10.92 -0.85
CA ASN A 461 10.03 9.73 -0.29
C ASN A 461 9.54 10.05 1.13
N GLN A 462 8.25 10.36 1.24
CA GLN A 462 7.56 10.81 2.44
C GLN A 462 6.67 9.69 3.01
N ARG A 463 6.63 9.59 4.35
CA ARG A 463 5.69 8.74 5.07
C ARG A 463 5.10 9.46 6.27
N ILE A 464 3.78 9.43 6.40
CA ILE A 464 3.02 9.91 7.57
C ILE A 464 2.34 8.70 8.21
N TYR A 465 2.73 8.38 9.44
CA TYR A 465 2.09 7.37 10.27
C TYR A 465 1.29 8.02 11.39
N PHE A 466 0.02 7.65 11.49
CA PHE A 466 -0.88 8.02 12.57
C PHE A 466 -1.47 6.78 13.24
N LYS A 467 -1.56 6.83 14.57
CA LYS A 467 -2.26 5.85 15.39
C LYS A 467 -3.15 6.57 16.40
N GLY A 468 -4.44 6.60 16.10
CA GLY A 468 -5.50 6.97 17.03
C GLY A 468 -5.87 5.78 17.92
N SER A 469 -6.17 6.04 19.20
CA SER A 469 -6.66 5.04 20.15
C SER A 469 -7.72 5.65 21.06
N LEU A 470 -8.94 5.14 20.96
CA LEU A 470 -10.09 5.55 21.75
C LEU A 470 -10.52 4.40 22.67
N GLY A 471 -10.64 4.69 23.97
CA GLY A 471 -11.27 3.78 24.93
C GLY A 471 -12.37 4.51 25.69
N SER A 472 -13.59 3.98 25.64
CA SER A 472 -14.73 4.42 26.44
C SER A 472 -15.15 3.30 27.39
N ASN A 473 -15.50 3.65 28.63
CA ASN A 473 -16.05 2.70 29.60
C ASN A 473 -17.35 3.27 30.17
N THR A 474 -18.42 2.48 30.18
CA THR A 474 -19.76 2.87 30.64
C THR A 474 -20.30 1.83 31.62
N PRO A 475 -21.17 2.18 32.57
CA PRO A 475 -21.69 1.21 33.53
C PRO A 475 -22.74 0.25 32.92
N SER A 476 -23.36 0.59 31.79
CA SER A 476 -24.36 -0.26 31.12
C SER A 476 -23.82 -1.05 29.93
N SER A 477 -22.56 -0.85 29.52
CA SER A 477 -21.89 -1.65 28.48
C SER A 477 -20.37 -1.61 28.62
N SER A 478 -19.71 -2.77 28.53
CA SER A 478 -18.28 -2.88 28.85
C SER A 478 -17.37 -2.24 27.80
N ILE A 479 -16.17 -1.85 28.26
CA ILE A 479 -15.03 -1.25 27.54
C ILE A 479 -15.15 -1.31 26.00
N GLY A 480 -15.75 -0.27 25.43
CA GLY A 480 -15.67 0.00 24.00
C GLY A 480 -14.28 0.52 23.68
N SER A 481 -13.54 -0.16 22.80
CA SER A 481 -12.22 0.31 22.37
C SER A 481 -12.11 0.29 20.85
N SER A 482 -11.61 1.39 20.29
CA SER A 482 -11.27 1.50 18.88
C SER A 482 -9.81 1.92 18.72
N THR A 483 -9.15 1.41 17.69
CA THR A 483 -7.78 1.76 17.33
C THR A 483 -7.70 1.94 15.82
N LEU A 484 -7.35 3.15 15.42
CA LEU A 484 -7.28 3.60 14.04
C LEU A 484 -5.83 3.80 13.66
N PHE A 485 -5.30 2.95 12.78
CA PHE A 485 -4.00 3.16 12.16
C PHE A 485 -4.22 3.77 10.78
N ARG A 486 -3.51 4.85 10.45
CA ARG A 486 -3.39 5.38 9.08
C ARG A 486 -1.90 5.46 8.74
N ASN A 487 -1.55 5.06 7.53
CA ASN A 487 -0.23 5.25 6.95
C ASN A 487 -0.41 5.85 5.56
N PHE A 488 0.14 7.05 5.35
CA PHE A 488 0.19 7.71 4.06
C PHE A 488 1.61 7.66 3.53
N GLY A 489 1.77 7.32 2.25
CA GLY A 489 3.04 7.37 1.55
C GLY A 489 2.94 8.27 0.32
N LEU A 490 3.98 9.05 0.07
CA LEU A 490 4.19 9.77 -1.18
C LEU A 490 5.62 9.53 -1.65
N TYR A 491 5.78 9.02 -2.86
CA TYR A 491 7.02 9.10 -3.63
C TYR A 491 6.79 10.03 -4.82
N MET A 492 7.73 10.93 -5.07
CA MET A 492 7.74 11.76 -6.28
C MET A 492 9.17 11.80 -6.83
N TYR A 493 9.27 11.70 -8.15
CA TYR A 493 10.45 11.96 -8.96
C TYR A 493 10.03 13.01 -9.99
N SER A 494 10.84 14.05 -10.17
CA SER A 494 10.70 15.06 -11.22
C SER A 494 12.07 15.36 -11.81
N ASP A 495 12.18 15.37 -13.14
CA ASP A 495 13.41 15.58 -13.89
C ASP A 495 13.14 16.50 -15.09
N ASN A 496 13.65 17.73 -15.03
CA ASN A 496 13.54 18.74 -16.08
C ASN A 496 14.75 18.67 -17.02
N ASP A 497 14.53 18.89 -18.31
CA ASP A 497 15.51 18.62 -19.37
C ASP A 497 15.36 19.65 -20.50
N GLU A 498 16.29 20.61 -20.59
CA GLU A 498 16.26 21.67 -21.59
C GLU A 498 16.60 21.14 -22.99
N LYS A 499 15.66 21.27 -23.92
CA LYS A 499 15.81 20.84 -25.33
C LYS A 499 16.31 21.96 -26.24
N GLY A 500 16.72 23.09 -25.68
CA GLY A 500 17.10 24.30 -26.40
C GLY A 500 15.90 25.14 -26.86
N ASN A 501 16.18 26.35 -27.36
CA ASN A 501 15.17 27.33 -27.79
C ASN A 501 14.06 27.57 -26.74
N GLY A 502 14.40 27.55 -25.45
CA GLY A 502 13.48 27.71 -24.32
C GLY A 502 12.49 26.56 -24.10
N THR A 503 12.65 25.42 -24.77
CA THR A 503 11.77 24.26 -24.61
C THR A 503 12.28 23.37 -23.48
N VAL A 504 11.41 23.01 -22.54
CA VAL A 504 11.71 22.11 -21.41
C VAL A 504 10.84 20.85 -21.54
N GLU A 505 11.47 19.68 -21.40
CA GLU A 505 10.78 18.42 -21.12
C GLU A 505 10.83 18.15 -19.61
N SER A 506 9.66 18.07 -18.96
CA SER A 506 9.54 17.68 -17.56
C SER A 506 9.01 16.26 -17.47
N ARG A 507 9.85 15.33 -16.99
CA ARG A 507 9.50 13.93 -16.72
C ARG A 507 9.13 13.79 -15.25
N ALA A 508 8.04 13.09 -14.94
CA ALA A 508 7.62 12.87 -13.56
C ALA A 508 7.09 11.45 -13.32
N ASN A 509 7.36 10.92 -12.12
CA ASN A 509 6.76 9.70 -11.59
C ASN A 509 6.24 9.99 -10.17
N VAL A 510 5.01 9.56 -9.86
CA VAL A 510 4.36 9.77 -8.56
C VAL A 510 3.77 8.45 -8.06
N ALA A 511 3.94 8.14 -6.78
CA ALA A 511 3.21 7.07 -6.12
C ALA A 511 2.59 7.56 -4.81
N LEU A 512 1.26 7.51 -4.72
CA LEU A 512 0.45 7.81 -3.53
C LEU A 512 -0.06 6.51 -2.91
N ASP A 513 0.20 6.32 -1.61
CA ASP A 513 -0.30 5.21 -0.81
C ASP A 513 -1.21 5.74 0.32
N ILE A 514 -2.44 5.24 0.42
CA ILE A 514 -3.23 5.27 1.67
C ILE A 514 -3.41 3.85 2.18
N SER A 515 -3.09 3.62 3.46
CA SER A 515 -3.53 2.43 4.19
C SER A 515 -4.19 2.79 5.52
N GLU A 516 -5.49 2.50 5.67
CA GLU A 516 -6.20 2.59 6.94
C GLU A 516 -6.48 1.17 7.49
N LYS A 517 -6.35 1.01 8.81
CA LYS A 517 -6.71 -0.21 9.54
C LYS A 517 -7.43 0.19 10.82
N ARG A 518 -8.74 -0.03 10.87
CA ARG A 518 -9.59 0.28 12.04
C ARG A 518 -9.94 -1.02 12.76
N ARG A 519 -9.58 -1.13 14.04
CA ARG A 519 -9.95 -2.23 14.94
C ARG A 519 -10.92 -1.70 15.97
N THR A 520 -12.14 -2.24 16.04
CA THR A 520 -13.11 -1.92 17.10
C THR A 520 -13.44 -3.17 17.90
N ARG A 521 -13.62 -3.03 19.21
CA ARG A 521 -14.01 -4.09 20.16
C ARG A 521 -15.11 -3.54 21.07
N SER A 522 -16.16 -4.34 21.27
CA SER A 522 -17.28 -4.06 22.18
C SER A 522 -17.69 -5.36 22.90
N LEU A 523 -18.74 -5.31 23.73
CA LEU A 523 -19.36 -6.52 24.30
C LEU A 523 -19.73 -7.56 23.23
N TYR A 524 -20.28 -7.07 22.11
CA TYR A 524 -21.00 -7.87 21.12
C TYR A 524 -20.10 -8.47 20.02
N GLY A 525 -18.81 -8.09 19.99
CA GLY A 525 -17.84 -8.63 19.04
C GLY A 525 -16.65 -7.72 18.80
N SER A 526 -15.94 -7.97 17.71
CA SER A 526 -14.89 -7.09 17.21
C SER A 526 -14.93 -6.97 15.69
N SER A 527 -14.72 -5.75 15.17
CA SER A 527 -14.57 -5.51 13.74
C SER A 527 -13.14 -5.12 13.37
N LEU A 528 -12.72 -5.52 12.18
CA LEU A 528 -11.45 -5.17 11.57
C LEU A 528 -11.70 -4.70 10.14
N HIS A 529 -11.71 -3.38 9.95
CA HIS A 529 -11.78 -2.75 8.65
C HIS A 529 -10.36 -2.50 8.15
N ARG A 530 -10.09 -2.81 6.87
CA ARG A 530 -8.81 -2.54 6.20
C ARG A 530 -9.10 -1.83 4.88
N LEU A 531 -8.39 -0.74 4.64
CA LEU A 531 -8.33 -0.04 3.37
C LEU A 531 -6.87 -0.01 2.90
N LYS A 532 -6.65 -0.28 1.62
CA LYS A 532 -5.40 0.04 0.93
C LYS A 532 -5.75 0.59 -0.45
N ASN A 533 -5.42 1.86 -0.70
CA ASN A 533 -5.64 2.56 -1.97
C ASN A 533 -4.28 3.05 -2.45
N THR A 534 -3.80 2.56 -3.60
CA THR A 534 -2.43 2.85 -4.07
C THR A 534 -2.44 3.28 -5.52
N GLN A 535 -2.05 4.53 -5.78
CA GLN A 535 -2.11 5.18 -7.09
C GLN A 535 -0.70 5.50 -7.59
N ASN A 536 -0.36 5.05 -8.78
CA ASN A 536 0.96 5.21 -9.40
C ASN A 536 0.78 5.89 -10.75
N ALA A 537 1.44 7.03 -10.96
CA ALA A 537 1.37 7.85 -12.16
C ALA A 537 2.77 8.11 -12.73
N HIS A 538 2.87 8.18 -14.06
CA HIS A 538 4.12 8.47 -14.77
C HIS A 538 3.85 9.10 -16.14
N GLY A 539 4.82 9.85 -16.66
CA GLY A 539 4.75 10.47 -17.99
C GLY A 539 5.64 11.70 -18.10
N TYR A 540 5.41 12.51 -19.15
CA TYR A 540 6.13 13.77 -19.37
C TYR A 540 5.23 14.89 -19.91
N LEU A 541 5.72 16.12 -19.78
CA LEU A 541 5.21 17.31 -20.45
C LEU A 541 6.35 17.98 -21.22
N VAL A 542 6.06 18.46 -22.42
CA VAL A 542 6.95 19.37 -23.17
C VAL A 542 6.28 20.73 -23.22
N TYR A 543 6.96 21.76 -22.75
CA TYR A 543 6.47 23.13 -22.74
C TYR A 543 7.55 24.14 -23.11
N LYS A 544 7.11 25.35 -23.46
CA LYS A 544 7.95 26.54 -23.59
C LYS A 544 7.32 27.65 -22.74
N ASP A 545 6.29 28.30 -23.27
CA ASP A 545 5.41 29.22 -22.51
C ASP A 545 4.05 28.58 -22.17
N LYS A 546 3.71 27.48 -22.85
CA LYS A 546 2.50 26.67 -22.71
C LYS A 546 2.84 25.21 -22.98
N MET A 547 2.02 24.26 -22.53
CA MET A 547 2.14 22.85 -22.90
C MET A 547 1.99 22.69 -24.43
N ILE A 548 3.01 22.10 -25.05
CA ILE A 548 3.08 21.79 -26.48
C ILE A 548 2.59 20.36 -26.72
N SER A 549 3.12 19.42 -25.94
CA SER A 549 2.78 18.00 -26.00
C SER A 549 3.08 17.33 -24.65
N GLY A 550 2.69 16.06 -24.53
CA GLY A 550 2.93 15.28 -23.31
C GLY A 550 2.04 14.04 -23.27
N TRP A 551 2.29 13.19 -22.28
CA TRP A 551 1.39 12.09 -21.91
C TRP A 551 1.47 11.82 -20.41
N GLY A 552 0.43 11.21 -19.88
CA GLY A 552 0.36 10.73 -18.50
C GLY A 552 -0.36 9.39 -18.47
N LYS A 553 0.03 8.53 -17.52
CA LYS A 553 -0.58 7.22 -17.31
C LYS A 553 -0.63 6.91 -15.82
N THR A 554 -1.86 6.79 -15.31
CA THR A 554 -2.14 6.50 -13.91
C THR A 554 -2.80 5.15 -13.74
N LYS A 555 -2.34 4.37 -12.76
CA LYS A 555 -2.96 3.12 -12.30
C LYS A 555 -3.30 3.25 -10.83
N GLN A 556 -4.54 2.95 -10.45
CA GLN A 556 -4.99 2.95 -9.06
C GLN A 556 -5.48 1.55 -8.65
N ASP A 557 -4.85 0.96 -7.63
CA ASP A 557 -5.26 -0.31 -7.01
C ASP A 557 -5.97 -0.02 -5.68
N TYR A 558 -7.31 -0.13 -5.69
CA TYR A 558 -8.16 0.04 -4.50
C TYR A 558 -8.56 -1.32 -3.91
N HIS A 559 -8.35 -1.51 -2.60
CA HIS A 559 -8.78 -2.68 -1.85
C HIS A 559 -9.40 -2.28 -0.50
N TYR A 560 -10.62 -2.77 -0.23
CA TYR A 560 -11.29 -2.62 1.06
C TYR A 560 -11.80 -3.98 1.55
N SER A 561 -11.63 -4.27 2.84
CA SER A 561 -12.19 -5.49 3.46
C SER A 561 -12.61 -5.26 4.91
N VAL A 562 -13.65 -5.98 5.33
CA VAL A 562 -14.18 -5.99 6.70
C VAL A 562 -14.18 -7.42 7.21
N GLY A 563 -13.56 -7.64 8.37
CA GLY A 563 -13.70 -8.89 9.14
C GLY A 563 -14.53 -8.65 10.39
N LEU A 564 -15.57 -9.45 10.59
CA LEU A 564 -16.41 -9.44 11.79
C LEU A 564 -16.09 -10.68 12.65
N GLY A 565 -15.47 -10.46 13.81
CA GLY A 565 -15.24 -11.48 14.83
C GLY A 565 -16.38 -11.49 15.84
N TRP A 566 -17.38 -12.33 15.60
CA TRP A 566 -18.49 -12.60 16.52
C TRP A 566 -18.03 -13.51 17.67
N LYS A 567 -18.63 -13.36 18.85
CA LYS A 567 -18.55 -14.38 19.92
C LYS A 567 -19.80 -15.28 19.84
N SER A 568 -19.68 -16.43 19.20
CA SER A 568 -20.72 -17.48 19.30
C SER A 568 -20.63 -18.18 20.66
N SER A 569 -21.76 -18.30 21.35
CA SER A 569 -21.95 -19.20 22.49
C SER A 569 -22.74 -20.45 22.08
N SER A 570 -22.66 -21.50 22.90
CA SER A 570 -23.36 -22.79 22.84
C SER A 570 -23.14 -23.71 21.61
N LEU A 571 -22.41 -24.81 21.87
CA LEU A 571 -22.83 -26.21 21.67
C LEU A 571 -23.41 -26.65 20.31
N PHE A 572 -22.72 -27.58 19.63
CA PHE A 572 -23.25 -28.90 19.26
C PHE A 572 -22.10 -29.85 18.82
N THR A 573 -22.31 -31.17 18.90
CA THR A 573 -21.35 -32.22 18.54
C THR A 573 -21.62 -32.84 17.15
N PRO A 574 -20.61 -33.41 16.47
CA PRO A 574 -20.74 -33.91 15.10
C PRO A 574 -21.14 -35.41 15.03
N GLN A 575 -21.73 -35.80 13.89
CA GLN A 575 -21.74 -37.19 13.40
C GLN A 575 -21.24 -37.24 11.95
N ASN A 576 -20.59 -38.36 11.60
CA ASN A 576 -19.92 -38.58 10.31
C ASN A 576 -20.90 -39.12 9.25
N PHE A 577 -20.60 -38.91 7.96
CA PHE A 577 -20.72 -39.98 6.94
C PHE A 577 -19.87 -39.70 5.68
N LEU A 578 -19.28 -40.76 5.15
CA LEU A 578 -18.51 -40.91 3.89
C LEU A 578 -18.51 -42.42 3.55
N PRO A 579 -18.10 -42.85 2.34
CA PRO A 579 -18.30 -42.29 0.99
C PRO A 579 -18.83 -43.39 0.03
N THR A 580 -18.89 -43.15 -1.29
CA THR A 580 -18.34 -44.03 -2.35
C THR A 580 -18.60 -43.48 -3.77
N GLY A 581 -17.77 -43.88 -4.75
CA GLY A 581 -17.93 -43.54 -6.18
C GLY A 581 -16.61 -43.67 -6.94
N ARG A 582 -16.56 -44.49 -8.00
CA ARG A 582 -15.35 -44.81 -8.80
C ARG A 582 -15.65 -44.71 -10.31
N SER A 583 -14.60 -44.82 -11.13
CA SER A 583 -14.56 -44.91 -12.61
C SER A 583 -14.37 -43.59 -13.37
N ASN A 584 -13.78 -43.54 -14.58
CA ASN A 584 -12.81 -44.45 -15.23
C ASN A 584 -11.97 -43.62 -16.23
N GLY A 585 -10.79 -44.11 -16.64
CA GLY A 585 -9.85 -43.37 -17.49
C GLY A 585 -9.95 -43.65 -19.00
N VAL A 586 -9.32 -42.78 -19.79
CA VAL A 586 -9.04 -42.96 -21.23
C VAL A 586 -7.57 -42.61 -21.49
N ALA A 587 -6.89 -43.36 -22.37
CA ALA A 587 -5.46 -43.19 -22.68
C ALA A 587 -5.26 -42.57 -24.07
N PHE A 588 -4.14 -41.86 -24.27
CA PHE A 588 -3.71 -41.35 -25.57
C PHE A 588 -2.20 -41.55 -25.80
N SER A 589 -1.79 -41.47 -27.07
CA SER A 589 -0.53 -42.04 -27.59
C SER A 589 0.75 -41.29 -27.20
N ARG A 590 1.84 -42.04 -27.00
CA ARG A 590 3.21 -41.51 -26.84
C ARG A 590 3.89 -41.33 -28.21
N LYS A 591 4.39 -40.13 -28.50
CA LYS A 591 5.55 -39.95 -29.39
C LYS A 591 6.85 -40.07 -28.58
N GLN A 592 7.94 -40.46 -29.24
CA GLN A 592 9.22 -40.75 -28.59
C GLN A 592 9.97 -39.45 -28.25
N ALA A 593 10.26 -39.24 -26.95
CA ALA A 593 11.29 -38.32 -26.51
C ALA A 593 12.65 -39.05 -26.41
N ARG A 594 13.75 -38.38 -26.72
CA ARG A 594 15.10 -38.94 -26.60
C ARG A 594 15.47 -39.14 -25.12
N LYS A 595 15.97 -40.33 -24.77
CA LYS A 595 16.52 -40.59 -23.43
C LYS A 595 17.87 -39.92 -23.25
N PHE A 596 17.93 -38.85 -22.46
CA PHE A 596 19.15 -38.49 -21.73
C PHE A 596 19.21 -39.26 -20.42
N THR A 597 19.79 -40.47 -20.43
CA THR A 597 20.10 -41.21 -19.20
C THR A 597 21.48 -40.84 -18.71
N ALA A 598 21.57 -39.77 -17.92
CA ALA A 598 22.67 -39.63 -16.98
C ALA A 598 22.48 -40.65 -15.83
N PRO A 599 23.50 -41.42 -15.43
CA PRO A 599 23.37 -42.31 -14.29
C PRO A 599 23.29 -41.49 -13.00
N CYS A 600 22.37 -41.85 -12.09
CA CYS A 600 22.34 -41.29 -10.74
C CYS A 600 23.71 -41.51 -10.08
N ALA A 601 24.39 -40.42 -9.69
CA ALA A 601 25.78 -40.46 -9.26
C ALA A 601 26.00 -41.41 -8.07
N SER A 602 26.92 -42.37 -8.25
CA SER A 602 27.17 -43.45 -7.32
C SER A 602 28.03 -43.03 -6.12
N ALA A 603 27.40 -42.93 -4.95
CA ALA A 603 27.95 -43.30 -3.64
C ALA A 603 29.43 -42.95 -3.32
N SER A 604 29.79 -41.67 -3.26
CA SER A 604 31.02 -41.21 -2.57
C SER A 604 30.98 -39.76 -2.06
N SER A 605 29.80 -39.21 -1.75
CA SER A 605 29.68 -37.85 -1.17
C SER A 605 28.81 -37.82 0.08
N SER A 606 29.17 -36.99 1.05
CA SER A 606 28.42 -36.81 2.28
C SER A 606 27.14 -35.99 2.05
N VAL A 607 26.03 -36.42 2.64
CA VAL A 607 24.74 -35.75 2.49
C VAL A 607 24.79 -34.39 3.22
N PRO A 608 24.51 -33.25 2.54
CA PRO A 608 24.61 -31.92 3.16
C PRO A 608 23.66 -31.73 4.36
N LEU A 609 24.04 -30.85 5.28
CA LEU A 609 23.36 -30.63 6.56
C LEU A 609 21.86 -30.29 6.40
N LEU A 610 21.52 -29.44 5.43
CA LEU A 610 20.14 -29.07 5.13
C LEU A 610 19.30 -30.27 4.67
N VAL A 611 19.86 -31.17 3.85
CA VAL A 611 19.15 -32.37 3.36
C VAL A 611 18.88 -33.35 4.51
N LYS A 612 19.85 -33.52 5.42
CA LYS A 612 19.69 -34.30 6.66
C LYS A 612 18.55 -33.75 7.51
N ALA A 613 18.59 -32.46 7.84
CA ALA A 613 17.54 -31.83 8.64
C ALA A 613 16.16 -31.86 7.95
N ALA A 614 16.11 -31.73 6.62
CA ALA A 614 14.87 -31.86 5.85
C ALA A 614 14.21 -33.24 5.99
N ARG A 615 15.01 -34.32 5.90
CA ARG A 615 14.59 -35.71 6.14
C ARG A 615 14.25 -36.02 7.61
N GLY A 616 14.58 -35.12 8.52
CA GLY A 616 14.51 -35.36 9.97
C GLY A 616 15.64 -36.25 10.49
N ASP A 617 16.75 -36.39 9.77
CA ASP A 617 17.96 -37.04 10.27
C ASP A 617 18.54 -36.24 11.45
N PRO A 618 19.26 -36.88 12.40
CA PRO A 618 19.98 -36.17 13.46
C PRO A 618 21.03 -35.21 12.90
N VAL A 619 21.10 -34.01 13.48
CA VAL A 619 22.07 -32.96 13.15
C VAL A 619 22.59 -32.31 14.44
N ASN A 620 23.83 -31.83 14.42
CA ASN A 620 24.48 -31.18 15.58
C ASN A 620 24.13 -29.69 15.73
N ARG A 621 23.63 -29.05 14.66
CA ARG A 621 23.13 -27.67 14.65
C ARG A 621 21.99 -27.49 13.64
N PRO A 622 21.15 -26.45 13.74
CA PRO A 622 20.22 -26.14 12.66
C PRO A 622 21.00 -25.69 11.40
N PRO A 623 20.73 -26.26 10.21
CA PRO A 623 21.16 -25.67 8.96
C PRO A 623 20.36 -24.41 8.66
N ALA A 624 21.01 -23.41 8.07
CA ALA A 624 20.41 -22.11 7.80
C ALA A 624 20.53 -21.68 6.32
N TRP A 625 19.47 -21.09 5.79
CA TRP A 625 19.46 -20.37 4.50
C TRP A 625 18.39 -19.26 4.55
N MET A 626 18.36 -18.36 3.55
CA MET A 626 17.33 -17.30 3.50
C MET A 626 16.58 -17.30 2.18
N MET A 627 15.25 -17.25 2.25
CA MET A 627 14.44 -16.90 1.08
C MET A 627 14.87 -15.53 0.53
N ARG A 628 15.07 -15.42 -0.79
CA ARG A 628 15.63 -14.21 -1.46
C ARG A 628 17.05 -13.82 -1.00
N GLN A 629 17.86 -14.78 -0.57
CA GLN A 629 19.29 -14.57 -0.24
C GLN A 629 20.11 -13.94 -1.38
N ALA A 630 19.80 -14.24 -2.63
CA ALA A 630 20.29 -13.47 -3.78
C ALA A 630 19.24 -12.39 -4.11
N GLY A 631 19.56 -11.11 -3.89
CA GLY A 631 18.58 -10.05 -4.09
C GLY A 631 19.05 -8.63 -3.73
N ARG A 632 18.15 -7.67 -3.97
CA ARG A 632 18.38 -6.21 -3.95
C ARG A 632 18.94 -5.60 -2.65
N TYR A 633 19.06 -6.37 -1.57
CA TYR A 633 19.77 -5.91 -0.36
C TYR A 633 21.30 -5.94 -0.55
N MET A 634 21.83 -6.88 -1.36
CA MET A 634 23.25 -6.98 -1.66
C MET A 634 23.71 -5.92 -2.67
N ALA A 635 24.85 -5.28 -2.42
CA ALA A 635 25.46 -4.33 -3.35
C ALA A 635 25.91 -4.98 -4.67
N VAL A 636 26.43 -6.21 -4.61
CA VAL A 636 26.83 -6.98 -5.80
C VAL A 636 25.64 -7.33 -6.70
N TYR A 637 24.48 -7.67 -6.11
CA TYR A 637 23.25 -7.90 -6.87
C TYR A 637 22.78 -6.64 -7.59
N ARG A 638 22.81 -5.47 -6.92
CA ARG A 638 22.39 -4.19 -7.52
C ARG A 638 23.26 -3.83 -8.73
N LYS A 639 24.59 -3.87 -8.59
CA LYS A 639 25.53 -3.62 -9.70
C LYS A 639 25.33 -4.56 -10.90
N LEU A 640 25.00 -5.83 -10.65
CA LEU A 640 24.70 -6.78 -11.73
C LEU A 640 23.35 -6.47 -12.39
N ALA A 641 22.32 -6.13 -11.61
CA ALA A 641 21.01 -5.71 -12.12
C ALA A 641 21.04 -4.35 -12.84
N GLU A 642 21.99 -3.47 -12.52
CA GLU A 642 22.24 -2.21 -13.25
C GLU A 642 22.86 -2.49 -14.63
N LYS A 643 23.71 -3.52 -14.75
CA LYS A 643 24.31 -3.96 -16.04
C LYS A 643 23.33 -4.76 -16.91
N TYR A 644 22.48 -5.57 -16.28
CA TYR A 644 21.50 -6.44 -16.93
C TYR A 644 20.09 -6.11 -16.41
N PRO A 645 19.44 -5.03 -16.88
CA PRO A 645 18.20 -4.53 -16.27
C PRO A 645 17.05 -5.54 -16.34
N SER A 646 16.91 -6.25 -17.45
CA SER A 646 15.88 -7.27 -17.63
C SER A 646 15.96 -8.34 -16.53
N PHE A 647 14.83 -8.60 -15.86
CA PHE A 647 14.76 -9.71 -14.91
C PHE A 647 14.85 -11.04 -15.65
N ARG A 648 14.11 -11.18 -16.77
CA ARG A 648 14.06 -12.41 -17.58
C ARG A 648 15.45 -12.81 -18.09
N GLU A 649 16.22 -11.85 -18.60
CA GLU A 649 17.63 -12.06 -18.99
C GLU A 649 18.45 -12.67 -17.85
N ARG A 650 18.35 -12.11 -16.64
CA ARG A 650 19.06 -12.60 -15.45
C ARG A 650 18.55 -13.94 -14.90
N SER A 651 17.28 -14.31 -15.15
CA SER A 651 16.66 -15.55 -14.69
C SER A 651 16.64 -16.68 -15.74
N GLU A 652 17.06 -16.38 -16.97
CA GLU A 652 17.03 -17.30 -18.12
C GLU A 652 18.40 -17.46 -18.82
N THR A 653 19.43 -16.71 -18.41
CA THR A 653 20.82 -16.88 -18.88
C THR A 653 21.65 -17.67 -17.86
N THR A 654 22.14 -18.86 -18.24
CA THR A 654 22.89 -19.78 -17.37
C THR A 654 23.98 -19.10 -16.53
N ASP A 655 24.87 -18.32 -17.14
CA ASP A 655 25.97 -17.63 -16.42
C ASP A 655 25.46 -16.62 -15.37
N LEU A 656 24.40 -15.87 -15.70
CA LEU A 656 23.83 -14.88 -14.78
C LEU A 656 23.09 -15.55 -13.61
N ILE A 657 22.36 -16.65 -13.88
CA ILE A 657 21.70 -17.46 -12.86
C ILE A 657 22.74 -17.99 -11.86
N VAL A 658 23.81 -18.62 -12.37
CA VAL A 658 24.90 -19.16 -11.56
C VAL A 658 25.58 -18.05 -10.76
N GLN A 659 25.97 -16.95 -11.40
CA GLN A 659 26.64 -15.83 -10.73
C GLN A 659 25.77 -15.22 -9.62
N ILE A 660 24.48 -14.99 -9.88
CA ILE A 660 23.56 -14.41 -8.89
C ILE A 660 23.32 -15.37 -7.72
N SER A 661 23.17 -16.67 -7.97
CA SER A 661 23.02 -17.67 -6.90
C SER A 661 24.25 -17.83 -6.03
N LEU A 662 25.46 -17.63 -6.57
CA LEU A 662 26.70 -17.76 -5.82
C LEU A 662 27.04 -16.52 -4.97
N GLN A 663 26.49 -15.33 -5.24
CA GLN A 663 26.71 -14.13 -4.41
C GLN A 663 26.52 -14.35 -2.88
N PRO A 664 25.37 -14.88 -2.40
CA PRO A 664 25.19 -15.17 -0.97
C PRO A 664 25.99 -16.40 -0.50
N TRP A 665 26.39 -17.31 -1.41
CA TRP A 665 27.26 -18.44 -1.09
C TRP A 665 28.67 -17.95 -0.74
N GLU A 666 29.25 -17.12 -1.62
CA GLU A 666 30.55 -16.48 -1.46
C GLU A 666 30.59 -15.61 -0.21
N ALA A 667 29.58 -14.75 -0.02
CA ALA A 667 29.53 -13.77 1.06
C ALA A 667 29.23 -14.36 2.45
N PHE A 668 28.33 -15.35 2.55
CA PHE A 668 27.76 -15.76 3.85
C PHE A 668 27.81 -17.27 4.14
N ARG A 669 28.17 -18.13 3.18
CA ARG A 669 28.22 -19.60 3.32
C ARG A 669 26.99 -20.24 4.02
N PRO A 670 25.76 -20.01 3.52
CA PRO A 670 24.55 -20.70 3.99
C PRO A 670 24.61 -22.20 3.71
N ASP A 671 23.90 -23.00 4.50
CA ASP A 671 23.75 -24.46 4.30
C ASP A 671 22.84 -24.81 3.09
N GLY A 672 22.20 -23.80 2.50
CA GLY A 672 21.35 -23.91 1.31
C GLY A 672 21.64 -22.82 0.29
N VAL A 673 21.80 -23.20 -0.97
CA VAL A 673 22.02 -22.29 -2.11
C VAL A 673 20.88 -22.49 -3.12
N ILE A 674 19.89 -21.61 -3.07
CA ILE A 674 18.75 -21.65 -4.01
C ILE A 674 19.14 -21.10 -5.38
N ILE A 675 18.68 -21.75 -6.45
CA ILE A 675 18.82 -21.26 -7.82
C ILE A 675 18.09 -19.92 -8.02
N PHE A 676 18.69 -18.99 -8.76
CA PHE A 676 18.05 -17.73 -9.13
C PHE A 676 17.18 -17.91 -10.38
N SER A 677 15.86 -17.93 -10.20
CA SER A 677 14.89 -17.88 -11.30
C SER A 677 13.58 -17.23 -10.80
N ASP A 678 12.49 -17.35 -11.55
CA ASP A 678 11.13 -17.05 -11.06
C ASP A 678 10.26 -18.33 -10.96
N ILE A 679 9.12 -18.25 -10.27
CA ILE A 679 8.13 -19.34 -10.28
C ILE A 679 7.41 -19.43 -11.64
N LEU A 680 7.44 -18.37 -12.45
CA LEU A 680 6.78 -18.28 -13.75
C LEU A 680 7.68 -18.67 -14.94
N THR A 681 8.99 -18.89 -14.74
CA THR A 681 9.93 -19.38 -15.77
C THR A 681 9.38 -20.53 -16.64
N PRO A 682 8.69 -21.57 -16.13
CA PRO A 682 8.18 -22.65 -16.97
C PRO A 682 6.93 -22.31 -17.81
N LEU A 683 6.30 -21.12 -17.66
CA LEU A 683 5.07 -20.77 -18.41
C LEU A 683 5.21 -20.94 -19.96
N PRO A 684 6.28 -20.45 -20.63
CA PRO A 684 6.41 -20.57 -22.09
C PRO A 684 6.79 -21.99 -22.55
N ALA A 685 7.17 -22.86 -21.61
CA ALA A 685 7.43 -24.27 -21.86
C ALA A 685 6.13 -25.09 -21.98
N PHE A 686 4.97 -24.57 -21.56
CA PHE A 686 3.66 -25.21 -21.75
C PHE A 686 2.61 -24.32 -22.44
N GLY A 687 3.05 -23.24 -23.11
CA GLY A 687 2.21 -22.44 -24.02
C GLY A 687 1.74 -21.09 -23.49
N VAL A 688 2.16 -20.65 -22.30
CA VAL A 688 1.75 -19.36 -21.72
C VAL A 688 2.88 -18.34 -21.80
N ASN A 689 2.69 -17.27 -22.59
CA ASN A 689 3.65 -16.18 -22.68
C ASN A 689 3.48 -15.18 -21.53
N PHE A 690 4.60 -14.80 -20.91
CA PHE A 690 4.67 -13.78 -19.86
C PHE A 690 5.87 -12.85 -20.05
N ASP A 691 5.81 -11.69 -19.41
CA ASP A 691 6.95 -10.79 -19.24
C ASP A 691 6.98 -10.22 -17.82
N ILE A 692 8.06 -9.55 -17.42
CA ILE A 692 8.22 -8.92 -16.10
C ILE A 692 8.51 -7.42 -16.30
N GLU A 693 7.48 -6.59 -16.18
CA GLU A 693 7.61 -5.14 -16.21
C GLU A 693 8.10 -4.60 -14.86
N GLU A 694 9.02 -3.64 -14.86
CA GLU A 694 9.63 -3.09 -13.63
C GLU A 694 8.61 -2.60 -12.58
N VAL A 695 7.52 -1.97 -13.04
CA VAL A 695 6.50 -1.34 -12.17
C VAL A 695 5.31 -2.28 -11.90
N ARG A 696 4.90 -3.09 -12.88
CA ARG A 696 3.73 -3.99 -12.75
C ARG A 696 4.08 -5.39 -12.20
N GLY A 697 5.35 -5.79 -12.26
CA GLY A 697 5.75 -7.17 -12.01
C GLY A 697 5.37 -8.07 -13.19
N PRO A 698 5.11 -9.37 -12.95
CA PRO A 698 4.71 -10.29 -14.01
C PRO A 698 3.40 -9.90 -14.69
N VAL A 699 3.40 -9.95 -16.02
CA VAL A 699 2.24 -9.73 -16.89
C VAL A 699 2.08 -10.94 -17.80
N ILE A 700 0.89 -11.56 -17.79
CA ILE A 700 0.53 -12.65 -18.70
C ILE A 700 -0.20 -12.05 -19.91
N GLN A 701 0.28 -12.34 -21.12
CA GLN A 701 -0.25 -11.71 -22.34
C GLN A 701 -1.67 -12.19 -22.69
N SER A 702 -1.92 -13.50 -22.50
CA SER A 702 -3.21 -14.15 -22.77
C SER A 702 -3.71 -14.90 -21.52
N PRO A 703 -4.51 -14.26 -20.66
CA PRO A 703 -5.03 -14.91 -19.44
C PRO A 703 -6.07 -16.00 -19.75
N ILE A 704 -5.85 -17.23 -19.28
CA ILE A 704 -6.75 -18.37 -19.54
C ILE A 704 -8.06 -18.21 -18.77
N ARG A 705 -9.17 -18.02 -19.49
CA ARG A 705 -10.52 -17.76 -18.92
C ARG A 705 -11.66 -18.51 -19.63
N SER A 706 -11.38 -19.18 -20.75
CA SER A 706 -12.29 -20.03 -21.52
C SER A 706 -11.69 -21.42 -21.80
N GLU A 707 -12.53 -22.36 -22.25
CA GLU A 707 -12.08 -23.68 -22.73
C GLU A 707 -11.21 -23.55 -24.00
N GLU A 708 -11.42 -22.50 -24.80
CA GLU A 708 -10.60 -22.15 -25.97
C GLU A 708 -9.18 -21.76 -25.55
N ASP A 709 -9.03 -20.93 -24.51
CA ASP A 709 -7.71 -20.58 -23.97
C ASP A 709 -7.00 -21.81 -23.37
N LEU A 710 -7.76 -22.73 -22.75
CA LEU A 710 -7.20 -23.95 -22.16
C LEU A 710 -6.59 -24.88 -23.23
N LYS A 711 -7.16 -24.90 -24.44
CA LYS A 711 -6.67 -25.70 -25.59
C LYS A 711 -5.32 -25.20 -26.14
N ALA A 712 -4.86 -24.00 -25.77
CA ALA A 712 -3.54 -23.50 -26.12
C ALA A 712 -2.42 -24.15 -25.28
N LEU A 713 -2.75 -24.78 -24.14
CA LEU A 713 -1.77 -25.45 -23.29
C LEU A 713 -1.29 -26.77 -23.91
N HIS A 714 0.03 -26.99 -23.88
CA HIS A 714 0.67 -28.21 -24.37
C HIS A 714 1.56 -28.85 -23.29
N PRO A 715 1.88 -30.17 -23.37
CA PRO A 715 2.81 -30.80 -22.43
C PRO A 715 4.13 -30.04 -22.32
N ILE A 716 4.76 -30.07 -21.14
CA ILE A 716 5.91 -29.22 -20.86
C ILE A 716 7.13 -29.60 -21.70
N ASP A 717 7.62 -28.61 -22.42
CA ASP A 717 8.80 -28.69 -23.28
C ASP A 717 10.05 -28.36 -22.46
N LEU A 718 10.67 -29.40 -21.90
CA LEU A 718 11.88 -29.28 -21.08
C LEU A 718 13.11 -28.84 -21.88
N GLU A 719 13.10 -28.89 -23.22
CA GLU A 719 14.22 -28.38 -24.03
C GLU A 719 14.32 -26.84 -23.92
N LYS A 720 13.19 -26.15 -23.74
CA LYS A 720 13.14 -24.71 -23.41
C LYS A 720 13.63 -24.34 -22.01
N LEU A 721 13.95 -25.31 -21.15
CA LEU A 721 14.33 -25.10 -19.74
C LEU A 721 15.75 -25.60 -19.41
N GLN A 722 16.55 -25.97 -20.43
CA GLN A 722 17.89 -26.52 -20.23
C GLN A 722 18.85 -25.58 -19.48
N PHE A 723 18.71 -24.25 -19.63
CA PHE A 723 19.49 -23.27 -18.87
C PHE A 723 19.34 -23.44 -17.33
N VAL A 724 18.17 -23.90 -16.87
CA VAL A 724 17.94 -24.21 -15.44
C VAL A 724 18.70 -25.48 -15.05
N GLY A 725 18.68 -26.50 -15.91
CA GLY A 725 19.40 -27.75 -15.68
C GLY A 725 20.92 -27.56 -15.66
N GLU A 726 21.47 -26.85 -16.64
CA GLU A 726 22.87 -26.43 -16.68
C GLU A 726 23.26 -25.65 -15.42
N SER A 727 22.45 -24.66 -15.04
CA SER A 727 22.68 -23.85 -13.84
C SER A 727 22.73 -24.70 -12.58
N LEU A 728 21.80 -25.66 -12.41
CA LEU A 728 21.79 -26.59 -11.27
C LEU A 728 23.04 -27.49 -11.26
N GLN A 729 23.47 -27.99 -12.42
CA GLN A 729 24.70 -28.80 -12.52
C GLN A 729 25.95 -27.99 -12.18
N ILE A 730 26.03 -26.72 -12.59
CA ILE A 730 27.17 -25.84 -12.29
C ILE A 730 27.15 -25.47 -10.80
N LEU A 731 26.01 -25.04 -10.25
CA LEU A 731 25.86 -24.76 -8.82
C LEU A 731 26.22 -25.98 -7.96
N ARG A 732 25.82 -27.19 -8.38
CA ARG A 732 26.12 -28.45 -7.69
C ARG A 732 27.62 -28.75 -7.63
N LYS A 733 28.38 -28.38 -8.68
CA LYS A 733 29.85 -28.47 -8.70
C LYS A 733 30.50 -27.39 -7.81
N GLN A 734 29.97 -26.16 -7.83
CA GLN A 734 30.56 -25.01 -7.14
C GLN A 734 30.36 -24.99 -5.61
N VAL A 735 29.26 -25.55 -5.09
CA VAL A 735 29.05 -25.69 -3.63
C VAL A 735 29.61 -27.00 -3.06
N GLY A 736 29.82 -28.00 -3.93
CA GLY A 736 30.27 -29.34 -3.54
C GLY A 736 29.33 -29.98 -2.51
N GLU A 737 29.92 -30.52 -1.44
CA GLU A 737 29.19 -31.10 -0.30
C GLU A 737 28.85 -30.09 0.81
N GLN A 738 29.37 -28.86 0.71
CA GLN A 738 29.33 -27.88 1.80
C GLN A 738 27.92 -27.28 2.01
N ALA A 739 27.09 -27.26 0.98
CA ALA A 739 25.72 -26.74 1.03
C ALA A 739 24.78 -27.49 0.07
N ALA A 740 23.49 -27.49 0.40
CA ALA A 740 22.46 -28.05 -0.47
C ALA A 740 22.06 -27.05 -1.55
N VAL A 741 22.34 -27.35 -2.83
CA VAL A 741 21.65 -26.68 -3.95
C VAL A 741 20.15 -26.94 -3.86
N LEU A 742 19.35 -25.88 -3.80
CA LEU A 742 17.89 -25.93 -3.71
C LEU A 742 17.27 -25.54 -5.05
N GLY A 743 16.41 -26.42 -5.57
CA GLY A 743 15.49 -26.08 -6.66
C GLY A 743 14.17 -25.56 -6.10
N PHE A 744 13.32 -24.98 -6.95
CA PHE A 744 12.00 -24.52 -6.53
C PHE A 744 11.00 -24.40 -7.69
N VAL A 745 9.71 -24.34 -7.34
CA VAL A 745 8.59 -24.08 -8.25
C VAL A 745 7.47 -23.30 -7.53
N GLY A 746 6.57 -22.68 -8.29
CA GLY A 746 5.27 -22.28 -7.74
C GLY A 746 4.30 -23.47 -7.68
N ALA A 747 3.38 -23.48 -6.73
CA ALA A 747 2.33 -24.49 -6.67
C ALA A 747 1.24 -24.26 -7.75
N PRO A 748 0.51 -25.29 -8.21
CA PRO A 748 -0.51 -25.17 -9.26
C PRO A 748 -1.55 -24.06 -9.01
N TRP A 749 -2.07 -23.92 -7.78
CA TRP A 749 -2.98 -22.82 -7.42
C TRP A 749 -2.33 -21.44 -7.59
N THR A 750 -1.11 -21.29 -7.09
CA THR A 750 -0.35 -20.04 -7.17
C THR A 750 0.01 -19.67 -8.62
N ILE A 751 0.36 -20.65 -9.46
CA ILE A 751 0.63 -20.44 -10.90
C ILE A 751 -0.67 -20.13 -11.66
N ALA A 752 -1.73 -20.89 -11.44
CA ALA A 752 -3.06 -20.62 -12.02
C ALA A 752 -3.55 -19.22 -11.67
N THR A 753 -3.28 -18.73 -10.45
CA THR A 753 -3.63 -17.36 -10.03
C THR A 753 -3.00 -16.32 -10.95
N TYR A 754 -1.71 -16.44 -11.28
CA TYR A 754 -1.05 -15.54 -12.23
C TYR A 754 -1.66 -15.64 -13.63
N ILE A 755 -1.85 -16.87 -14.14
CA ILE A 755 -2.42 -17.14 -15.46
C ILE A 755 -3.83 -16.55 -15.61
N VAL A 756 -4.71 -16.79 -14.63
CA VAL A 756 -6.13 -16.39 -14.70
C VAL A 756 -6.31 -14.90 -14.45
N GLU A 757 -5.58 -14.30 -13.50
CA GLU A 757 -5.72 -12.87 -13.16
C GLU A 757 -4.97 -11.97 -14.16
N GLY A 758 -3.95 -12.50 -14.85
CA GLY A 758 -3.12 -11.79 -15.82
C GLY A 758 -1.82 -11.19 -15.25
N GLY A 759 -1.53 -11.44 -13.97
CA GLY A 759 -0.36 -10.87 -13.28
C GLY A 759 -0.53 -10.90 -11.75
N THR A 760 0.24 -10.07 -11.03
CA THR A 760 0.11 -9.95 -9.57
C THR A 760 -1.21 -9.27 -9.17
N THR A 761 -2.07 -10.01 -8.46
CA THR A 761 -3.34 -9.54 -7.88
C THR A 761 -3.23 -9.41 -6.34
N ARG A 762 -4.21 -8.74 -5.71
CA ARG A 762 -4.38 -8.70 -4.24
C ARG A 762 -5.75 -9.22 -3.78
N THR A 763 -6.65 -9.52 -4.72
CA THR A 763 -8.05 -9.90 -4.44
C THR A 763 -8.38 -11.31 -4.92
N TYR A 764 -7.67 -11.82 -5.94
CA TYR A 764 -7.85 -13.16 -6.52
C TYR A 764 -9.29 -13.38 -7.03
N THR A 765 -9.92 -12.29 -7.48
CA THR A 765 -11.37 -12.22 -7.73
C THR A 765 -11.79 -13.10 -8.90
N THR A 766 -11.01 -13.12 -9.98
CA THR A 766 -11.30 -13.92 -11.17
C THR A 766 -11.12 -15.40 -10.87
N ILE A 767 -9.98 -15.81 -10.31
CA ILE A 767 -9.75 -17.24 -10.03
C ILE A 767 -10.66 -17.80 -8.93
N LYS A 768 -10.95 -17.04 -7.87
CA LYS A 768 -11.93 -17.45 -6.85
C LYS A 768 -13.36 -17.47 -7.37
N SER A 769 -13.71 -16.59 -8.32
CA SER A 769 -14.99 -16.70 -9.02
C SER A 769 -15.04 -18.00 -9.84
N MET A 770 -13.97 -18.37 -10.55
CA MET A 770 -13.92 -19.59 -11.36
C MET A 770 -14.09 -20.88 -10.53
N CYS A 771 -13.72 -20.89 -9.24
CA CYS A 771 -14.05 -21.99 -8.31
C CYS A 771 -15.55 -22.33 -8.23
N HIS A 772 -16.43 -21.38 -8.58
CA HIS A 772 -17.89 -21.54 -8.56
C HIS A 772 -18.54 -21.37 -9.94
N THR A 773 -18.01 -20.47 -10.77
CA THR A 773 -18.57 -20.11 -12.09
C THR A 773 -18.01 -20.92 -13.26
N ALA A 774 -16.79 -21.45 -13.15
CA ALA A 774 -16.15 -22.27 -14.19
C ALA A 774 -15.31 -23.41 -13.57
N PRO A 775 -15.89 -24.26 -12.69
CA PRO A 775 -15.11 -25.21 -11.91
C PRO A 775 -14.43 -26.29 -12.77
N HIS A 776 -15.01 -26.69 -13.91
CA HIS A 776 -14.43 -27.69 -14.81
C HIS A 776 -13.15 -27.16 -15.48
N LEU A 777 -13.23 -25.99 -16.13
CA LEU A 777 -12.10 -25.26 -16.69
C LEU A 777 -10.96 -25.07 -15.68
N LEU A 778 -11.27 -24.59 -14.47
CA LEU A 778 -10.26 -24.38 -13.44
C LEU A 778 -9.61 -25.70 -12.97
N ARG A 779 -10.38 -26.80 -12.85
CA ARG A 779 -9.82 -28.13 -12.55
C ARG A 779 -8.93 -28.66 -13.69
N GLY A 780 -9.28 -28.35 -14.94
CA GLY A 780 -8.47 -28.66 -16.13
C GLY A 780 -7.11 -27.95 -16.08
N LEU A 781 -7.12 -26.62 -15.91
CA LEU A 781 -5.91 -25.81 -15.75
C LEU A 781 -5.02 -26.32 -14.60
N LEU A 782 -5.60 -26.55 -13.42
CA LEU A 782 -4.84 -26.99 -12.25
C LEU A 782 -4.24 -28.40 -12.42
N SER A 783 -4.92 -29.34 -13.08
CA SER A 783 -4.35 -30.67 -13.36
C SER A 783 -3.29 -30.64 -14.46
N HIS A 784 -3.42 -29.76 -15.46
CA HIS A 784 -2.36 -29.53 -16.44
C HIS A 784 -1.09 -29.02 -15.73
N LEU A 785 -1.24 -27.97 -14.92
CA LEU A 785 -0.14 -27.38 -14.14
C LEU A 785 0.49 -28.39 -13.19
N ALA A 786 -0.29 -29.21 -12.48
CA ALA A 786 0.24 -30.24 -11.59
C ALA A 786 1.20 -31.21 -12.30
N LYS A 787 0.86 -31.64 -13.52
CA LYS A 787 1.69 -32.55 -14.33
C LYS A 787 2.95 -31.86 -14.85
N ALA A 788 2.80 -30.68 -15.46
CA ALA A 788 3.92 -29.89 -15.96
C ALA A 788 4.93 -29.55 -14.85
N ILE A 789 4.43 -29.15 -13.67
CA ILE A 789 5.27 -28.80 -12.51
C ILE A 789 5.92 -30.06 -11.91
N ALA A 790 5.23 -31.20 -11.84
CA ALA A 790 5.83 -32.46 -11.38
C ALA A 790 6.98 -32.94 -12.29
N GLU A 791 6.83 -32.82 -13.62
CA GLU A 791 7.89 -33.14 -14.58
C GLU A 791 9.06 -32.16 -14.50
N TYR A 792 8.78 -30.86 -14.33
CA TYR A 792 9.83 -29.84 -14.12
C TYR A 792 10.61 -30.05 -12.81
N ILE A 793 9.96 -30.48 -11.73
CA ILE A 793 10.65 -30.82 -10.47
C ILE A 793 11.61 -32.00 -10.68
N VAL A 794 11.16 -33.06 -11.35
CA VAL A 794 12.00 -34.23 -11.67
C VAL A 794 13.22 -33.80 -12.47
N PHE A 795 13.03 -32.96 -13.50
CA PHE A 795 14.11 -32.39 -14.29
C PHE A 795 15.12 -31.57 -13.45
N GLN A 796 14.66 -30.75 -12.49
CA GLN A 796 15.55 -30.03 -11.57
C GLN A 796 16.36 -30.99 -10.66
N VAL A 797 15.74 -32.08 -10.18
CA VAL A 797 16.41 -33.09 -9.34
C VAL A 797 17.44 -33.88 -10.14
N GLU A 798 17.09 -34.35 -11.33
CA GLU A 798 17.99 -35.03 -12.28
C GLU A 798 19.16 -34.12 -12.70
N SER A 799 18.94 -32.81 -12.75
CA SER A 799 19.96 -31.79 -12.98
C SER A 799 20.80 -31.40 -11.75
N GLY A 800 20.53 -31.97 -10.57
CA GLY A 800 21.40 -31.84 -9.39
C GLY A 800 20.84 -31.04 -8.21
N ALA A 801 19.58 -30.61 -8.23
CA ALA A 801 18.92 -30.07 -7.03
C ALA A 801 18.83 -31.14 -5.93
N HIS A 802 19.20 -30.80 -4.69
CA HIS A 802 19.15 -31.73 -3.55
C HIS A 802 17.78 -31.80 -2.87
N CYS A 803 17.05 -30.69 -2.93
CA CYS A 803 15.81 -30.44 -2.22
C CYS A 803 15.02 -29.38 -3.01
N ILE A 804 13.69 -29.44 -2.94
CA ILE A 804 12.80 -28.66 -3.79
C ILE A 804 11.79 -27.90 -2.92
N GLN A 805 11.70 -26.58 -3.07
CA GLN A 805 10.65 -25.79 -2.42
C GLN A 805 9.47 -25.51 -3.37
N ILE A 806 8.28 -25.94 -2.94
CA ILE A 806 7.00 -25.65 -3.57
C ILE A 806 6.42 -24.39 -2.90
N PHE A 807 6.38 -23.28 -3.63
CA PHE A 807 5.81 -22.02 -3.18
C PHE A 807 4.32 -21.92 -3.54
N ASP A 808 3.42 -22.26 -2.62
CA ASP A 808 2.01 -21.89 -2.72
C ASP A 808 1.76 -20.51 -2.06
N SER A 809 2.43 -19.49 -2.60
CA SER A 809 2.46 -18.12 -2.05
C SER A 809 1.07 -17.48 -1.92
N TRP A 810 0.11 -17.88 -2.75
CA TRP A 810 -1.28 -17.42 -2.69
C TRP A 810 -2.22 -18.42 -1.97
N GLY A 811 -1.72 -19.56 -1.48
CA GLY A 811 -2.50 -20.61 -0.83
C GLY A 811 -3.20 -20.14 0.45
N GLY A 812 -2.49 -19.37 1.30
CA GLY A 812 -3.03 -18.78 2.53
C GLY A 812 -4.02 -17.64 2.31
N GLN A 813 -4.39 -17.37 1.06
CA GLN A 813 -5.49 -16.46 0.69
C GLN A 813 -6.81 -17.22 0.47
N LEU A 814 -6.80 -18.56 0.46
CA LEU A 814 -7.99 -19.40 0.39
C LEU A 814 -8.55 -19.70 1.80
N PRO A 815 -9.88 -19.74 1.95
CA PRO A 815 -10.52 -20.49 3.04
C PRO A 815 -10.01 -21.94 3.10
N PRO A 816 -9.94 -22.58 4.30
CA PRO A 816 -9.29 -23.89 4.43
C PRO A 816 -9.97 -25.02 3.64
N ASP A 817 -11.28 -24.95 3.48
CA ASP A 817 -12.12 -25.81 2.63
C ASP A 817 -11.86 -25.59 1.13
N MET A 818 -11.67 -24.33 0.70
CA MET A 818 -11.26 -24.05 -0.67
C MET A 818 -9.83 -24.53 -0.94
N TRP A 819 -8.92 -24.41 0.04
CA TRP A 819 -7.54 -24.90 -0.12
C TRP A 819 -7.48 -26.43 -0.28
N ASP A 820 -8.28 -27.18 0.49
CA ASP A 820 -8.47 -28.63 0.32
C ASP A 820 -8.95 -29.01 -1.10
N ASN A 821 -9.73 -28.16 -1.75
CA ASN A 821 -10.39 -28.45 -3.04
C ASN A 821 -9.64 -27.94 -4.27
N TRP A 822 -8.85 -26.86 -4.13
CA TRP A 822 -8.29 -26.08 -5.25
C TRP A 822 -6.77 -25.93 -5.24
N SER A 823 -6.08 -26.28 -4.14
CA SER A 823 -4.60 -26.33 -4.12
C SER A 823 -4.09 -27.71 -3.67
N LYS A 824 -4.57 -28.20 -2.53
CA LYS A 824 -4.12 -29.46 -1.91
C LYS A 824 -4.09 -30.67 -2.87
N PRO A 825 -5.12 -30.96 -3.70
CA PRO A 825 -5.13 -32.18 -4.51
C PRO A 825 -4.01 -32.18 -5.56
N TYR A 826 -3.67 -30.99 -6.06
CA TYR A 826 -2.67 -30.77 -7.10
C TYR A 826 -1.25 -30.75 -6.53
N ILE A 827 -1.08 -30.28 -5.28
CA ILE A 827 0.15 -30.49 -4.50
C ILE A 827 0.35 -31.98 -4.23
N ASN A 828 -0.71 -32.71 -3.84
CA ASN A 828 -0.63 -34.16 -3.62
C ASN A 828 -0.29 -34.93 -4.90
N GLU A 829 -0.79 -34.52 -6.07
CA GLU A 829 -0.43 -35.09 -7.37
C GLU A 829 1.07 -34.91 -7.67
N ILE A 830 1.61 -33.71 -7.43
CA ILE A 830 3.05 -33.41 -7.55
C ILE A 830 3.87 -34.28 -6.58
N VAL A 831 3.53 -34.27 -5.29
CA VAL A 831 4.26 -35.02 -4.26
C VAL A 831 4.30 -36.50 -4.61
N ARG A 832 3.18 -37.09 -5.03
CA ARG A 832 3.11 -38.49 -5.45
C ARG A 832 4.07 -38.79 -6.60
N VAL A 833 4.03 -38.03 -7.69
CA VAL A 833 4.87 -38.26 -8.87
C VAL A 833 6.36 -38.06 -8.57
N VAL A 834 6.70 -37.07 -7.76
CA VAL A 834 8.11 -36.80 -7.40
C VAL A 834 8.63 -37.83 -6.39
N LYS A 835 7.81 -38.33 -5.45
CA LYS A 835 8.21 -39.44 -4.57
C LYS A 835 8.27 -40.80 -5.29
N GLU A 836 7.48 -40.99 -6.34
CA GLU A 836 7.52 -42.19 -7.21
C GLU A 836 8.82 -42.25 -8.03
N LYS A 837 9.27 -41.13 -8.60
CA LYS A 837 10.48 -41.05 -9.44
C LYS A 837 11.77 -40.74 -8.66
N CYS A 838 11.70 -39.88 -7.65
CA CYS A 838 12.84 -39.29 -6.95
C CYS A 838 12.70 -39.40 -5.41
N PRO A 839 12.40 -40.59 -4.84
CA PRO A 839 11.93 -40.77 -3.46
C PRO A 839 12.80 -40.12 -2.37
N GLN A 840 14.11 -40.07 -2.59
CA GLN A 840 15.11 -39.55 -1.64
C GLN A 840 15.18 -38.01 -1.58
N THR A 841 14.43 -37.30 -2.42
CA THR A 841 14.40 -35.82 -2.49
C THR A 841 13.44 -35.26 -1.43
N PRO A 842 13.88 -34.37 -0.52
CA PRO A 842 12.98 -33.67 0.38
C PRO A 842 12.21 -32.56 -0.35
N LEU A 843 10.90 -32.50 -0.12
CA LEU A 843 10.00 -31.46 -0.61
C LEU A 843 9.62 -30.53 0.55
N VAL A 844 9.76 -29.23 0.32
CA VAL A 844 9.32 -28.17 1.25
C VAL A 844 8.04 -27.53 0.72
N LEU A 845 6.95 -27.54 1.48
CA LEU A 845 5.78 -26.71 1.15
C LEU A 845 5.83 -25.41 1.95
N TYR A 846 5.95 -24.28 1.24
CA TYR A 846 5.80 -22.96 1.83
C TYR A 846 4.51 -22.30 1.35
N ILE A 847 3.70 -21.85 2.31
CA ILE A 847 2.52 -21.00 2.11
C ILE A 847 2.75 -19.70 2.90
N ASN A 848 2.35 -18.55 2.35
CA ASN A 848 2.32 -17.29 3.09
C ASN A 848 0.91 -17.04 3.66
N GLY A 849 0.79 -16.82 4.97
CA GLY A 849 -0.49 -16.77 5.69
C GLY A 849 -0.96 -18.16 6.17
N ASN A 850 -0.04 -19.04 6.52
CA ASN A 850 -0.27 -20.48 6.68
C ASN A 850 -0.80 -20.93 8.05
N GLY A 851 -0.91 -20.03 9.03
CA GLY A 851 -1.38 -20.37 10.38
C GLY A 851 -2.77 -21.02 10.45
N GLY A 852 -3.62 -20.85 9.44
CA GLY A 852 -4.92 -21.53 9.31
C GLY A 852 -4.90 -22.88 8.58
N LEU A 853 -3.74 -23.33 8.10
CA LEU A 853 -3.60 -24.47 7.18
C LEU A 853 -2.58 -25.53 7.63
N LEU A 854 -1.81 -25.33 8.70
CA LEU A 854 -0.68 -26.19 9.11
C LEU A 854 -0.98 -27.70 9.09
N GLU A 855 -2.04 -28.13 9.77
CA GLU A 855 -2.47 -29.53 9.86
C GLU A 855 -2.88 -30.09 8.48
N ARG A 856 -3.39 -29.22 7.60
CA ARG A 856 -3.81 -29.56 6.23
C ARG A 856 -2.62 -29.69 5.30
N MET A 857 -1.59 -28.85 5.48
CA MET A 857 -0.30 -28.92 4.79
C MET A 857 0.43 -30.22 5.13
N LYS A 858 0.42 -30.64 6.40
CA LYS A 858 1.00 -31.94 6.82
C LYS A 858 0.38 -33.11 6.06
N GLY A 859 -0.94 -33.08 5.87
CA GLY A 859 -1.69 -34.04 5.04
C GLY A 859 -1.47 -33.94 3.52
N THR A 860 -0.30 -33.46 3.05
CA THR A 860 0.10 -33.49 1.63
C THR A 860 1.21 -34.50 1.32
N GLY A 861 1.95 -34.99 2.33
CA GLY A 861 3.07 -35.92 2.14
C GLY A 861 4.42 -35.26 1.82
N VAL A 862 4.54 -33.93 1.97
CA VAL A 862 5.83 -33.23 1.95
C VAL A 862 6.65 -33.51 3.22
N ASP A 863 7.97 -33.46 3.10
CA ASP A 863 8.91 -33.74 4.18
C ASP A 863 9.07 -32.54 5.13
N VAL A 864 8.91 -31.32 4.62
CA VAL A 864 9.13 -30.07 5.36
C VAL A 864 7.99 -29.08 5.15
N ILE A 865 7.55 -28.41 6.23
CA ILE A 865 6.63 -27.26 6.17
C ILE A 865 7.36 -25.96 6.47
N GLY A 866 7.34 -25.03 5.51
CA GLY A 866 7.81 -23.66 5.70
C GLY A 866 6.77 -22.83 6.45
N LEU A 867 7.07 -22.45 7.69
CA LEU A 867 6.26 -21.59 8.54
C LEU A 867 6.51 -20.11 8.20
N ASP A 868 5.46 -19.29 8.20
CA ASP A 868 5.60 -17.83 8.16
C ASP A 868 5.69 -17.26 9.58
N TRP A 869 6.11 -16.00 9.69
CA TRP A 869 6.42 -15.35 10.96
C TRP A 869 5.19 -14.92 11.79
N THR A 870 3.97 -15.12 11.27
CA THR A 870 2.72 -14.85 12.00
C THR A 870 2.27 -16.03 12.86
N VAL A 871 2.89 -17.19 12.68
CA VAL A 871 2.78 -18.37 13.54
C VAL A 871 3.92 -18.31 14.56
N ASP A 872 3.65 -18.53 15.86
CA ASP A 872 4.76 -18.74 16.79
C ASP A 872 5.42 -20.10 16.54
N MET A 873 6.75 -20.18 16.63
CA MET A 873 7.48 -21.40 16.31
C MET A 873 7.11 -22.58 17.22
N ALA A 874 6.85 -22.35 18.52
CA ALA A 874 6.42 -23.42 19.43
C ALA A 874 4.96 -23.86 19.15
N ASP A 875 4.09 -22.92 18.76
CA ASP A 875 2.74 -23.25 18.25
C ASP A 875 2.80 -24.06 16.96
N GLY A 876 3.66 -23.68 16.02
CA GLY A 876 3.88 -24.38 14.75
C GLY A 876 4.39 -25.80 14.98
N ARG A 877 5.47 -25.96 15.75
CA ARG A 877 6.01 -27.27 16.14
C ARG A 877 4.97 -28.12 16.88
N ARG A 878 4.23 -27.57 17.85
CA ARG A 878 3.20 -28.32 18.61
C ARG A 878 2.06 -28.81 17.73
N ARG A 879 1.61 -28.00 16.76
CA ARG A 879 0.50 -28.34 15.84
C ARG A 879 0.91 -29.32 14.74
N LEU A 880 2.15 -29.24 14.28
CA LEU A 880 2.68 -30.13 13.25
C LEU A 880 3.24 -31.44 13.80
N GLY A 881 3.73 -31.46 15.04
CA GLY A 881 4.34 -32.63 15.66
C GLY A 881 5.85 -32.75 15.38
N ASN A 882 6.41 -33.89 15.80
CA ASN A 882 7.84 -34.21 15.73
C ASN A 882 8.19 -35.16 14.56
N ASP A 883 7.19 -35.58 13.80
CA ASP A 883 7.24 -36.52 12.67
C ASP A 883 7.35 -35.85 11.30
N ILE A 884 7.28 -34.51 11.25
CA ILE A 884 7.53 -33.70 10.05
C ILE A 884 8.53 -32.59 10.36
N SER A 885 9.38 -32.26 9.39
CA SER A 885 10.36 -31.18 9.52
C SER A 885 9.69 -29.81 9.31
N ILE A 886 10.27 -28.76 9.89
CA ILE A 886 9.78 -27.39 9.73
C ILE A 886 10.92 -26.45 9.32
N GLN A 887 10.57 -25.43 8.53
CA GLN A 887 11.50 -24.40 8.09
C GLN A 887 11.01 -23.02 8.51
N GLY A 888 11.92 -22.14 8.93
CA GLY A 888 11.62 -20.76 9.31
C GLY A 888 11.99 -20.42 10.75
N ASN A 889 11.40 -19.39 11.36
CA ASN A 889 10.42 -18.47 10.77
C ASN A 889 10.58 -17.00 11.22
N VAL A 890 11.82 -16.57 11.50
CA VAL A 890 12.17 -15.20 11.94
C VAL A 890 11.53 -14.15 11.01
N ASP A 891 10.85 -13.13 11.56
CA ASP A 891 10.33 -12.00 10.77
C ASP A 891 11.50 -11.31 10.04
N PRO A 892 11.48 -11.15 8.70
CA PRO A 892 12.51 -10.39 7.97
C PRO A 892 12.78 -8.98 8.51
N ALA A 893 11.82 -8.38 9.23
CA ALA A 893 12.01 -7.11 9.92
C ALA A 893 13.05 -7.15 11.05
N TYR A 894 13.33 -8.31 11.67
CA TYR A 894 14.39 -8.44 12.68
C TYR A 894 15.79 -8.17 12.14
N LEU A 895 16.01 -8.31 10.83
CA LEU A 895 17.28 -7.93 10.18
C LEU A 895 17.53 -6.41 10.15
N PHE A 896 16.60 -5.59 10.66
CA PHE A 896 16.77 -4.16 10.93
C PHE A 896 16.90 -3.83 12.44
N SER A 897 16.92 -4.86 13.29
CA SER A 897 17.13 -4.69 14.74
C SER A 897 18.63 -4.70 15.09
N PRO A 898 19.04 -4.14 16.24
CA PRO A 898 20.43 -4.26 16.72
C PRO A 898 20.83 -5.74 16.86
N LEU A 899 22.07 -6.08 16.49
CA LEU A 899 22.55 -7.47 16.39
C LEU A 899 22.23 -8.36 17.62
N PRO A 900 22.29 -7.89 18.89
CA PRO A 900 21.88 -8.70 20.04
C PRO A 900 20.39 -9.08 20.07
N ALA A 901 19.51 -8.21 19.56
CA ALA A 901 18.08 -8.52 19.45
C ALA A 901 17.82 -9.58 18.36
N LEU A 902 18.57 -9.51 17.25
CA LEU A 902 18.56 -10.53 16.20
C LEU A 902 19.08 -11.88 16.73
N THR A 903 20.18 -11.91 17.48
CA THR A 903 20.67 -13.12 18.17
C THR A 903 19.60 -13.74 19.07
N ASN A 904 18.91 -12.91 19.87
CA ASN A 904 17.89 -13.38 20.79
C ASN A 904 16.69 -14.01 20.07
N GLU A 905 16.23 -13.42 18.95
CA GLU A 905 15.14 -14.01 18.15
C GLU A 905 15.57 -15.30 17.46
N ILE A 906 16.78 -15.38 16.90
CA ILE A 906 17.30 -16.61 16.28
C ILE A 906 17.35 -17.74 17.32
N ASN A 907 17.93 -17.47 18.50
CA ASN A 907 17.99 -18.44 19.60
C ASN A 907 16.60 -18.85 20.07
N ARG A 908 15.65 -17.91 20.19
CA ARG A 908 14.25 -18.20 20.53
C ARG A 908 13.61 -19.14 19.51
N VAL A 909 13.72 -18.82 18.22
CA VAL A 909 13.13 -19.62 17.14
C VAL A 909 13.73 -21.02 17.10
N VAL A 910 15.06 -21.17 17.19
CA VAL A 910 15.71 -22.50 17.21
C VAL A 910 15.29 -23.31 18.45
N ASN A 911 15.27 -22.69 19.64
CA ASN A 911 14.86 -23.37 20.87
C ASN A 911 13.39 -23.83 20.81
N CYS A 912 12.50 -23.01 20.25
CA CYS A 912 11.08 -23.34 20.05
C CYS A 912 10.85 -24.39 18.94
N ALA A 913 11.73 -24.47 17.93
CA ALA A 913 11.64 -25.46 16.85
C ALA A 913 12.13 -26.86 17.26
N GLY A 914 13.06 -26.92 18.20
CA GLY A 914 13.62 -28.15 18.77
C GLY A 914 14.81 -28.72 17.98
N ARG A 915 15.53 -29.66 18.62
CA ARG A 915 16.83 -30.22 18.16
C ARG A 915 16.76 -31.13 16.90
N LYS A 916 15.58 -31.36 16.33
CA LYS A 916 15.36 -32.32 15.23
C LYS A 916 14.38 -31.75 14.20
N GLY A 917 14.66 -31.96 12.91
CA GLY A 917 13.75 -31.58 11.83
C GLY A 917 13.45 -30.08 11.79
N HIS A 918 14.47 -29.23 11.96
CA HIS A 918 14.38 -27.78 11.82
C HIS A 918 15.41 -27.27 10.80
N ILE A 919 14.95 -26.42 9.88
CA ILE A 919 15.81 -25.62 8.99
C ILE A 919 15.57 -24.16 9.34
N LEU A 920 16.60 -23.48 9.85
CA LEU A 920 16.49 -22.08 10.21
C LEU A 920 16.38 -21.23 8.94
N ASN A 921 15.34 -20.40 8.87
CA ASN A 921 15.10 -19.46 7.78
C ASN A 921 14.28 -18.28 8.33
N LEU A 922 14.12 -17.26 7.51
CA LEU A 922 13.12 -16.22 7.71
C LEU A 922 11.71 -16.78 7.41
N GLY A 923 10.67 -16.14 7.96
CA GLY A 923 9.27 -16.47 7.66
C GLY A 923 8.79 -15.97 6.28
N HIS A 924 9.60 -15.16 5.59
CA HIS A 924 9.40 -14.69 4.21
C HIS A 924 10.76 -14.21 3.65
N GLY A 925 10.87 -13.87 2.36
CA GLY A 925 12.16 -13.45 1.79
C GLY A 925 12.70 -12.10 2.27
N VAL A 926 14.03 -11.95 2.26
CA VAL A 926 14.80 -10.75 2.67
C VAL A 926 14.24 -9.46 2.03
N LEU A 927 14.22 -8.38 2.82
CA LEU A 927 13.65 -7.09 2.43
C LEU A 927 14.67 -6.19 1.72
N VAL A 928 14.19 -5.24 0.92
CA VAL A 928 15.05 -4.23 0.29
C VAL A 928 15.53 -3.25 1.36
N GLY A 929 16.83 -2.97 1.39
CA GLY A 929 17.46 -2.09 2.38
C GLY A 929 17.92 -2.79 3.67
N THR A 930 17.75 -4.10 3.80
CA THR A 930 18.36 -4.89 4.89
C THR A 930 19.90 -4.75 4.86
N PRO A 931 20.56 -4.43 5.99
CA PRO A 931 22.03 -4.41 6.06
C PRO A 931 22.65 -5.78 5.80
N GLU A 932 23.70 -5.83 4.98
CA GLU A 932 24.44 -7.07 4.70
C GLU A 932 25.13 -7.64 5.96
N GLU A 933 25.53 -6.75 6.89
CA GLU A 933 26.02 -7.10 8.24
C GLU A 933 25.01 -7.93 9.06
N ALA A 934 23.73 -7.56 9.05
CA ALA A 934 22.69 -8.30 9.77
C ALA A 934 22.43 -9.68 9.16
N VAL A 935 22.67 -9.85 7.85
CA VAL A 935 22.59 -11.14 7.17
C VAL A 935 23.80 -12.01 7.52
N ALA A 936 25.01 -11.47 7.50
CA ALA A 936 26.20 -12.18 7.98
C ALA A 936 26.03 -12.66 9.43
N HIS A 937 25.64 -11.76 10.33
CA HIS A 937 25.41 -12.04 11.74
C HIS A 937 24.33 -13.12 11.97
N PHE A 938 23.27 -13.15 11.17
CA PHE A 938 22.28 -14.25 11.23
C PHE A 938 22.91 -15.62 10.95
N PHE A 939 23.78 -15.71 9.93
CA PHE A 939 24.45 -16.95 9.58
C PHE A 939 25.55 -17.33 10.57
N ASP A 940 26.24 -16.37 11.17
CA ASP A 940 27.24 -16.62 12.21
C ASP A 940 26.60 -17.10 13.52
N VAL A 941 25.48 -16.48 13.94
CA VAL A 941 24.68 -17.01 15.07
C VAL A 941 24.20 -18.42 14.76
N ALA A 942 23.66 -18.68 13.56
CA ALA A 942 23.19 -20.01 13.15
C ALA A 942 24.31 -21.08 13.15
N ARG A 943 25.54 -20.70 12.77
CA ARG A 943 26.72 -21.57 12.86
C ARG A 943 27.22 -21.78 14.29
N SER A 944 27.08 -20.77 15.16
CA SER A 944 27.54 -20.84 16.56
C SER A 944 26.70 -21.75 17.46
N ILE A 945 25.43 -21.98 17.11
CA ILE A 945 24.56 -22.91 17.81
C ILE A 945 25.09 -24.34 17.63
N ASN A 946 25.32 -25.05 18.73
CA ASN A 946 25.61 -26.48 18.74
C ASN A 946 24.74 -27.15 19.80
N PHE A 947 23.83 -28.04 19.37
CA PHE A 947 22.89 -28.73 20.25
C PHE A 947 23.60 -29.59 21.30
N ASP A 948 24.74 -30.20 20.97
CA ASP A 948 25.44 -31.12 21.87
C ASP A 948 26.15 -30.38 23.01
N SER A 949 26.53 -29.11 22.80
CA SER A 949 27.09 -28.25 23.84
C SER A 949 26.11 -27.86 24.95
N GLN A 950 24.80 -27.88 24.67
CA GLN A 950 23.76 -27.42 25.60
C GLN A 950 23.28 -28.49 26.61
N VAL A 951 23.91 -29.67 26.65
CA VAL A 951 23.57 -30.75 27.59
C VAL A 951 24.05 -30.46 29.02
N ALA A 952 24.95 -29.49 29.20
CA ALA A 952 25.67 -29.27 30.47
C ALA A 952 24.97 -28.40 31.53
N VAL A 953 23.76 -27.84 31.27
CA VAL A 953 23.12 -26.88 32.20
C VAL A 953 21.65 -27.22 32.49
N GLY A 954 21.46 -27.99 33.57
CA GLY A 954 20.30 -27.91 34.47
C GLY A 954 18.89 -28.03 33.88
N ALA A 955 18.38 -29.26 33.78
CA ALA A 955 16.93 -29.51 33.78
C ALA A 955 16.41 -29.63 35.23
N PRO A 956 15.40 -28.85 35.64
CA PRO A 956 14.51 -29.22 36.74
C PRO A 956 13.55 -30.34 36.29
N ASN A 957 13.06 -31.13 37.25
CA ASN A 957 12.12 -32.25 37.04
C ASN A 957 10.75 -31.79 36.51
#